data_AF-A0A524PTF3-F1
#
_entry.id   AF-A0A524PTF3-F1
#
_cell.length_a   1.000
_cell.length_b   1.000
_cell.length_c   1.000
_cell.angle_alpha   90.00
_cell.angle_beta   90.00
_cell.angle_gamma   90.00
#
_symmetry.space_group_name_H-M   'P 1'
#
loop_
_entity.id
_entity.type
_entity.pdbx_description
1 polymer ?
#
loop_
_entity_poly.entity_id
_entity_poly.type
_entity_poly.pdbx_seq_one_letter_code
_entity_poly.pdbx_strand_id
1 'polypeptide(L)'
;AIPRLKGKVVAVSGPSHAEEVSKRYHTTLNVGSLSEESRGIIARLLNSEYLQCRETADILGVEVGGTLKNPAAIAAGMISVLPRCGDNLSGALISEALKEMIRLGAIFKISPEIMMDISGLGDLVATAMSEHSRNRRFGRDISRQIMKKGRTLTLYDRVVLRFRPKSVIERMSERLNYLAEGAYSIEPLIKLAESANISIPVYRSLYEVLRNKKDPSLLVETIKNRERFDEFFFSTKIRISEKKKGLEGVKGKAFKEMIVKGTVEKFVMSREDRILRHESDEVIGNLREYRDKRSGEDERETRLIDRMTVDNYRESIEGLSRLYSGVIIDNFTSPFKWMLYMYLSIIRVFNFVTGKRGRIRISGAIGDIRGVSSSVNVLYVSDLVSAYDPMIILLSIARKRLPFPRFFMHPDAGSPRELGVLKRCGGFIVDRERLENVVYRETVCQYLSTLAGHGVPVLYITSHRGNEAAENDEFFEAVTESLYTHTVEMALVPVEVSYLNRPERFRPGRMRYLDILANYARVNFSLPVFLSEYTKQPHMIIGLPGVIAGIQERDRKIFPHYIVCKILLEHDFSLRQDALPGLVKQFISRKERDFDDGPAKIARRGLRHCTRNGIITTRDGMIKVIDRELVEYFARFLK
;
A
#
# COMPACT_ATOMS: atom_id res chain seq x y z
N ALA A 1 -31.31 14.09 -5.84
CA ALA A 1 -30.97 15.01 -4.72
C ALA A 1 -32.23 15.78 -4.31
N ILE A 2 -32.36 16.15 -3.02
CA ILE A 2 -33.49 16.88 -2.38
C ILE A 2 -34.81 16.09 -2.21
N PRO A 3 -34.94 15.28 -1.13
CA PRO A 3 -36.16 14.50 -0.83
C PRO A 3 -37.45 15.31 -0.72
N ARG A 4 -37.37 16.60 -0.34
CA ARG A 4 -38.53 17.51 -0.20
C ARG A 4 -39.15 17.94 -1.53
N LEU A 5 -38.47 17.71 -2.66
CA LEU A 5 -38.94 18.08 -4.00
C LEU A 5 -39.35 16.84 -4.81
N LYS A 6 -39.65 15.71 -4.15
CA LYS A 6 -40.03 14.46 -4.83
C LYS A 6 -41.24 14.72 -5.73
N GLY A 7 -41.07 14.52 -7.03
CA GLY A 7 -42.10 14.79 -8.05
C GLY A 7 -42.23 16.26 -8.49
N LYS A 8 -41.28 17.15 -8.12
CA LYS A 8 -41.24 18.56 -8.54
C LYS A 8 -39.95 18.96 -9.28
N VAL A 9 -39.06 18.00 -9.52
CA VAL A 9 -37.81 18.19 -10.27
C VAL A 9 -37.96 17.54 -11.63
N VAL A 10 -37.56 18.25 -12.67
CA VAL A 10 -37.55 17.78 -14.06
C VAL A 10 -36.14 17.97 -14.60
N ALA A 11 -35.54 16.91 -15.13
CA ALA A 11 -34.28 16.96 -15.85
C ALA A 11 -34.56 17.07 -17.35
N VAL A 12 -33.77 17.88 -18.06
CA VAL A 12 -33.84 18.00 -19.52
C VAL A 12 -32.45 17.76 -20.07
N SER A 13 -32.30 16.77 -20.95
CA SER A 13 -31.00 16.42 -21.54
C SER A 13 -31.16 15.73 -22.90
N GLY A 14 -30.19 15.93 -23.79
CA GLY A 14 -30.18 15.42 -25.15
C GLY A 14 -29.25 16.24 -26.04
N PRO A 15 -29.06 15.83 -27.30
CA PRO A 15 -28.25 16.57 -28.26
C PRO A 15 -28.90 17.92 -28.55
N SER A 16 -28.38 18.99 -27.94
CA SER A 16 -28.95 20.34 -28.06
C SER A 16 -27.89 21.43 -28.00
N HIS A 17 -27.03 21.51 -29.02
CA HIS A 17 -26.09 22.63 -29.13
C HIS A 17 -26.87 23.94 -29.18
N ALA A 18 -26.57 24.87 -28.26
CA ALA A 18 -27.36 26.09 -28.10
C ALA A 18 -27.39 26.95 -29.38
N GLU A 19 -26.31 26.90 -30.16
CA GLU A 19 -26.18 27.58 -31.45
C GLU A 19 -27.14 27.02 -32.51
N GLU A 20 -27.46 25.73 -32.47
CA GLU A 20 -28.42 25.08 -33.37
C GLU A 20 -29.85 25.33 -32.90
N VAL A 21 -30.11 25.17 -31.61
CA VAL A 21 -31.43 25.43 -31.00
C VAL A 21 -31.87 26.87 -31.21
N SER A 22 -30.97 27.84 -31.01
CA SER A 22 -31.26 29.27 -31.22
C SER A 22 -31.54 29.63 -32.69
N LYS A 23 -31.03 28.82 -33.63
CA LYS A 23 -31.29 28.95 -35.07
C LYS A 23 -32.46 28.09 -35.56
N ARG A 24 -33.23 27.50 -34.65
CA ARG A 24 -34.40 26.66 -34.95
C ARG A 24 -34.08 25.41 -35.76
N TYR A 25 -32.89 24.83 -35.59
CA TYR A 25 -32.57 23.54 -36.20
C TYR A 25 -33.28 22.42 -35.43
N HIS A 26 -33.69 21.37 -36.16
CA HIS A 26 -34.44 20.25 -35.58
C HIS A 26 -33.67 19.59 -34.43
N THR A 27 -34.27 19.61 -33.24
CA THR A 27 -33.67 19.15 -31.99
C THR A 27 -34.62 18.20 -31.27
N THR A 28 -34.08 17.14 -30.66
CA THR A 28 -34.85 16.23 -29.80
C THR A 28 -34.19 16.10 -28.43
N LEU A 29 -35.01 16.19 -27.37
CA LEU A 29 -34.57 16.14 -25.97
C LEU A 29 -35.39 15.14 -25.17
N ASN A 30 -34.83 14.57 -24.10
CA ASN A 30 -35.62 13.91 -23.08
C ASN A 30 -35.97 14.88 -21.95
N VAL A 31 -37.16 14.71 -21.40
CA VAL A 31 -37.68 15.40 -20.22
C VAL A 31 -38.02 14.36 -19.17
N GLY A 32 -37.17 14.24 -18.16
CA GLY A 32 -37.22 13.20 -17.14
C GLY A 32 -37.79 13.68 -15.80
N SER A 33 -38.84 13.02 -15.30
CA SER A 33 -39.33 13.22 -13.93
C SER A 33 -40.12 12.03 -13.43
N LEU A 34 -40.09 11.81 -12.11
CA LEU A 34 -40.99 10.87 -11.44
C LEU A 34 -42.47 11.33 -11.50
N SER A 35 -42.72 12.62 -11.64
CA SER A 35 -44.08 13.18 -11.78
C SER A 35 -44.41 13.38 -13.25
N GLU A 36 -45.41 12.65 -13.73
CA GLU A 36 -45.95 12.78 -15.08
C GLU A 36 -46.46 14.20 -15.36
N GLU A 37 -47.16 14.80 -14.40
CA GLU A 37 -47.63 16.18 -14.51
C GLU A 37 -46.46 17.16 -14.71
N SER A 38 -45.39 17.03 -13.93
CA SER A 38 -44.23 17.93 -14.01
C SER A 38 -43.49 17.80 -15.34
N ARG A 39 -43.20 16.57 -15.80
CA ARG A 39 -42.54 16.38 -17.10
C ARG A 39 -43.45 16.81 -18.26
N GLY A 40 -44.76 16.58 -18.17
CA GLY A 40 -45.72 17.01 -19.18
C GLY A 40 -45.83 18.54 -19.30
N ILE A 41 -45.74 19.28 -18.18
CA ILE A 41 -45.67 20.75 -18.19
C ILE A 41 -44.43 21.22 -18.95
N ILE A 42 -43.25 20.69 -18.61
CA ILE A 42 -41.99 21.11 -19.24
C ILE A 42 -41.94 20.67 -20.72
N ALA A 43 -42.42 19.47 -21.05
CA ALA A 43 -42.48 19.00 -22.43
C ALA A 43 -43.36 19.92 -23.29
N ARG A 44 -44.56 20.30 -22.82
CA ARG A 44 -45.43 21.24 -23.54
C ARG A 44 -44.82 22.63 -23.70
N LEU A 45 -44.07 23.12 -22.71
CA LEU A 45 -43.42 24.43 -22.78
C LEU A 45 -42.26 24.46 -23.79
N LEU A 46 -41.56 23.34 -23.98
CA LEU A 46 -40.41 23.27 -24.88
C LEU A 46 -40.79 22.84 -26.30
N ASN A 47 -41.85 22.04 -26.45
CA ASN A 47 -42.30 21.54 -27.76
C ASN A 47 -42.65 22.68 -28.72
N SER A 48 -42.11 22.61 -29.93
CA SER A 48 -42.33 23.56 -31.02
C SER A 48 -42.14 22.86 -32.36
N GLU A 49 -42.29 23.59 -33.47
CA GLU A 49 -42.08 23.04 -34.82
C GLU A 49 -40.69 22.40 -35.03
N TYR A 50 -39.66 22.87 -34.31
CA TYR A 50 -38.27 22.44 -34.47
C TYR A 50 -37.66 21.81 -33.22
N LEU A 51 -38.35 21.78 -32.09
CA LEU A 51 -37.87 21.14 -30.86
C LEU A 51 -38.95 20.18 -30.35
N GLN A 52 -38.59 18.90 -30.25
CA GLN A 52 -39.47 17.86 -29.72
C GLN A 52 -38.89 17.23 -28.46
N CYS A 53 -39.70 17.16 -27.40
CA CYS A 53 -39.39 16.51 -26.14
C CYS A 53 -39.99 15.10 -26.11
N ARG A 54 -39.22 14.16 -25.57
CA ARG A 54 -39.65 12.81 -25.20
C ARG A 54 -39.73 12.73 -23.68
N GLU A 55 -40.89 12.35 -23.16
CA GLU A 55 -41.08 12.22 -21.72
C GLU A 55 -40.53 10.89 -21.21
N THR A 56 -39.89 10.90 -20.05
CA THR A 56 -39.43 9.68 -19.38
C THR A 56 -39.62 9.75 -17.87
N ALA A 57 -39.88 8.60 -17.25
CA ALA A 57 -39.88 8.45 -15.79
C ALA A 57 -38.46 8.37 -15.21
N ASP A 58 -37.47 8.01 -16.04
CA ASP A 58 -36.10 7.81 -15.60
C ASP A 58 -35.32 9.13 -15.58
N ILE A 59 -35.59 9.92 -14.55
CA ILE A 59 -34.85 11.15 -14.28
C ILE A 59 -33.34 10.90 -14.06
N LEU A 60 -32.96 9.75 -13.50
CA LEU A 60 -31.56 9.43 -13.23
C LEU A 60 -30.80 9.18 -14.53
N GLY A 61 -31.39 8.45 -15.48
CA GLY A 61 -30.85 8.25 -16.81
C GLY A 61 -30.56 9.56 -17.54
N VAL A 62 -31.49 10.51 -17.46
CA VAL A 62 -31.35 11.85 -18.08
C VAL A 62 -30.22 12.65 -17.44
N GLU A 63 -30.13 12.70 -16.10
CA GLU A 63 -29.08 13.45 -15.37
C GLU A 63 -27.69 12.81 -15.53
N VAL A 64 -27.61 11.49 -15.37
CA VAL A 64 -26.35 10.75 -15.42
C VAL A 64 -25.82 10.72 -16.86
N GLY A 65 -26.66 10.45 -17.86
CA GLY A 65 -26.27 10.47 -19.27
C GLY A 65 -25.64 11.79 -19.69
N GLY A 66 -26.31 12.91 -19.39
CA GLY A 66 -25.82 14.27 -19.70
C GLY A 66 -24.52 14.64 -18.98
N THR A 67 -24.29 14.08 -17.78
CA THR A 67 -23.07 14.34 -16.99
C THR A 67 -21.89 13.50 -17.47
N LEU A 68 -22.12 12.20 -17.72
CA LEU A 68 -21.05 11.25 -18.03
C LEU A 68 -20.47 11.42 -19.44
N LYS A 69 -21.22 12.01 -20.38
CA LYS A 69 -20.70 12.26 -21.75
C LYS A 69 -19.55 13.26 -21.80
N ASN A 70 -19.49 14.20 -20.86
CA ASN A 70 -18.64 15.39 -20.97
C ASN A 70 -17.14 15.05 -20.93
N PRO A 71 -16.65 14.18 -20.03
CA PRO A 71 -15.28 13.67 -20.08
C PRO A 71 -14.92 13.01 -21.42
N ALA A 72 -15.81 12.18 -21.97
CA ALA A 72 -15.58 11.51 -23.25
C ALA A 72 -15.37 12.53 -24.38
N ALA A 73 -16.13 13.62 -24.38
CA ALA A 73 -15.94 14.71 -25.34
C ALA A 73 -14.58 15.41 -25.22
N ILE A 74 -14.05 15.56 -23.99
CA ILE A 74 -12.68 16.07 -23.79
C ILE A 74 -11.66 15.10 -24.40
N ALA A 75 -11.79 13.80 -24.14
CA ALA A 75 -10.92 12.78 -24.72
C ALA A 75 -10.98 12.82 -26.26
N ALA A 76 -12.18 12.98 -26.84
CA ALA A 76 -12.38 13.10 -28.28
C ALA A 76 -11.67 14.32 -28.86
N GLY A 77 -11.73 15.44 -28.14
CA GLY A 77 -10.94 16.64 -28.44
C GLY A 77 -9.44 16.36 -28.43
N MET A 78 -8.94 15.72 -27.38
CA MET A 78 -7.51 15.43 -27.25
C MET A 78 -6.96 14.58 -28.40
N ILE A 79 -7.66 13.49 -28.74
CA ILE A 79 -7.20 12.58 -29.80
C ILE A 79 -7.32 13.21 -31.20
N SER A 80 -8.25 14.14 -31.41
CA SER A 80 -8.47 14.77 -32.73
C SER A 80 -7.30 15.64 -33.23
N VAL A 81 -6.37 15.99 -32.34
CA VAL A 81 -5.17 16.78 -32.68
C VAL A 81 -3.89 15.96 -32.60
N LEU A 82 -3.99 14.68 -32.20
CA LEU A 82 -2.84 13.79 -32.15
C LEU A 82 -2.46 13.32 -33.56
N PRO A 83 -1.15 13.10 -33.83
CA PRO A 83 -0.70 12.60 -35.12
C PRO A 83 -1.33 11.24 -35.42
N ARG A 84 -1.72 11.01 -36.68
CA ARG A 84 -2.26 9.73 -37.17
C ARG A 84 -3.53 9.27 -36.43
N CYS A 85 -4.28 10.20 -35.83
CA CYS A 85 -5.57 9.95 -35.20
C CYS A 85 -6.67 10.64 -36.04
N GLY A 86 -7.70 9.89 -36.43
CA GLY A 86 -8.81 10.37 -37.25
C GLY A 86 -10.16 9.83 -36.77
N ASP A 87 -11.18 9.93 -37.62
CA ASP A 87 -12.58 9.62 -37.24
C ASP A 87 -12.78 8.17 -36.79
N ASN A 88 -12.03 7.22 -37.36
CA ASN A 88 -12.06 5.81 -36.93
C ASN A 88 -11.73 5.65 -35.43
N LEU A 89 -10.70 6.35 -34.96
CA LEU A 89 -10.31 6.32 -33.54
C LEU A 89 -11.34 7.05 -32.68
N SER A 90 -11.96 8.12 -33.21
CA SER A 90 -13.04 8.82 -32.51
C SER A 90 -14.29 7.94 -32.34
N GLY A 91 -14.65 7.16 -33.36
CA GLY A 91 -15.72 6.18 -33.27
C GLY A 91 -15.43 5.09 -32.22
N ALA A 92 -14.19 4.57 -32.20
CA ALA A 92 -13.76 3.61 -31.19
C ALA A 92 -13.80 4.21 -29.77
N LEU A 93 -13.35 5.46 -29.59
CA LEU A 93 -13.45 6.18 -28.32
C LEU A 93 -14.91 6.32 -27.86
N ILE A 94 -15.83 6.72 -28.75
CA ILE A 94 -17.25 6.87 -28.42
C ILE A 94 -17.83 5.53 -27.96
N SER A 95 -17.49 4.43 -28.64
CA SER A 95 -17.93 3.09 -28.26
C SER A 95 -17.43 2.68 -26.87
N GLU A 96 -16.15 2.89 -26.57
CA GLU A 96 -15.59 2.57 -25.24
C GLU A 96 -16.14 3.48 -24.14
N ALA A 97 -16.28 4.78 -24.41
CA ALA A 97 -16.88 5.72 -23.48
C ALA A 97 -18.33 5.35 -23.16
N LEU A 98 -19.13 4.94 -24.14
CA LEU A 98 -20.50 4.47 -23.89
C LEU A 98 -20.51 3.24 -22.97
N LYS A 99 -19.60 2.28 -23.16
CA LYS A 99 -19.47 1.12 -22.26
C LYS A 99 -19.18 1.55 -20.82
N GLU A 100 -18.33 2.56 -20.64
CA GLU A 100 -18.05 3.12 -19.31
C GLU A 100 -19.24 3.85 -18.71
N MET A 101 -19.97 4.61 -19.53
CA MET A 101 -21.22 5.27 -19.13
C MET A 101 -22.25 4.24 -18.65
N ILE A 102 -22.42 3.13 -19.37
CA ILE A 102 -23.33 2.04 -18.99
C ILE A 102 -22.91 1.43 -17.64
N ARG A 103 -21.61 1.12 -17.47
CA ARG A 103 -21.11 0.56 -16.20
C ARG A 103 -21.28 1.52 -15.02
N LEU A 104 -21.03 2.81 -15.22
CA LEU A 104 -21.25 3.84 -14.19
C LEU A 104 -22.74 4.05 -13.91
N GLY A 105 -23.58 4.01 -14.94
CA GLY A 105 -25.04 4.10 -14.81
C GLY A 105 -25.63 2.95 -13.98
N ALA A 106 -25.05 1.76 -14.09
CA ALA A 106 -25.47 0.59 -13.32
C ALA A 106 -25.35 0.80 -11.79
N ILE A 107 -24.41 1.64 -11.33
CA ILE A 107 -24.30 2.04 -9.90
C ILE A 107 -25.61 2.68 -9.41
N PHE A 108 -26.28 3.42 -10.30
CA PHE A 108 -27.53 4.12 -10.03
C PHE A 108 -28.76 3.31 -10.43
N LYS A 109 -28.60 2.02 -10.77
CA LYS A 109 -29.66 1.13 -11.28
C LYS A 109 -30.29 1.59 -12.59
N ILE A 110 -29.55 2.35 -13.39
CA ILE A 110 -29.97 2.76 -14.74
C ILE A 110 -29.76 1.58 -15.69
N SER A 111 -30.75 1.27 -16.53
CA SER A 111 -30.64 0.18 -17.49
C SER A 111 -29.76 0.59 -18.69
N PRO A 112 -29.10 -0.37 -19.38
CA PRO A 112 -28.31 -0.07 -20.57
C PRO A 112 -29.10 0.63 -21.67
N GLU A 113 -30.38 0.28 -21.85
CA GLU A 113 -31.27 0.85 -22.88
C GLU A 113 -31.46 2.35 -22.68
N ILE A 114 -31.62 2.80 -21.42
CA ILE A 114 -31.75 4.23 -21.10
C ILE A 114 -30.45 4.97 -21.41
N MET A 115 -29.29 4.35 -21.19
CA MET A 115 -28.01 4.96 -21.54
C MET A 115 -27.77 5.00 -23.06
N MET A 116 -28.37 4.09 -23.82
CA MET A 116 -28.33 4.08 -25.28
C MET A 116 -29.31 5.07 -25.94
N ASP A 117 -30.17 5.72 -25.15
CA ASP A 117 -31.11 6.72 -25.63
C ASP A 117 -30.43 8.09 -25.87
N ILE A 118 -31.20 9.08 -26.35
CA ILE A 118 -30.71 10.39 -26.80
C ILE A 118 -30.02 11.20 -25.69
N SER A 119 -30.37 11.04 -24.42
CA SER A 119 -29.67 11.71 -23.30
C SER A 119 -28.32 11.11 -22.95
N GLY A 120 -28.06 9.87 -23.37
CA GLY A 120 -26.80 9.17 -23.15
C GLY A 120 -25.97 9.14 -24.43
N LEU A 121 -26.25 8.17 -25.30
CA LEU A 121 -25.53 7.97 -26.56
C LEU A 121 -25.70 9.13 -27.55
N GLY A 122 -26.94 9.60 -27.76
CA GLY A 122 -27.19 10.67 -28.75
C GLY A 122 -26.42 11.95 -28.42
N ASP A 123 -26.50 12.38 -27.17
CA ASP A 123 -25.82 13.56 -26.68
C ASP A 123 -24.30 13.37 -26.58
N LEU A 124 -23.82 12.16 -26.25
CA LEU A 124 -22.40 11.81 -26.35
C LEU A 124 -21.87 12.01 -27.77
N VAL A 125 -22.54 11.48 -28.78
CA VAL A 125 -22.12 11.59 -30.18
C VAL A 125 -22.11 13.06 -30.62
N ALA A 126 -23.19 13.78 -30.37
CA ALA A 126 -23.30 15.20 -30.73
C ALA A 126 -22.21 16.04 -30.05
N THR A 127 -21.88 15.75 -28.79
CA THR A 127 -20.88 16.50 -28.02
C THR A 127 -19.45 16.10 -28.37
N ALA A 128 -19.21 14.83 -28.66
CA ALA A 128 -17.88 14.32 -29.00
C ALA A 128 -17.45 14.73 -30.41
N MET A 129 -18.38 14.86 -31.36
CA MET A 129 -18.09 15.15 -32.77
C MET A 129 -18.20 16.64 -33.15
N SER A 130 -19.01 17.41 -32.43
CA SER A 130 -19.24 18.82 -32.78
C SER A 130 -18.06 19.75 -32.44
N GLU A 131 -17.70 20.60 -33.38
CA GLU A 131 -16.74 21.70 -33.21
C GLU A 131 -17.26 22.83 -32.27
N HIS A 132 -18.58 22.88 -32.06
CA HIS A 132 -19.23 23.79 -31.12
C HIS A 132 -19.17 23.28 -29.66
N SER A 133 -18.81 22.00 -29.46
CA SER A 133 -18.64 21.44 -28.12
C SER A 133 -17.49 22.10 -27.36
N ARG A 134 -17.83 22.77 -26.25
CA ARG A 134 -16.87 23.39 -25.32
C ARG A 134 -15.87 22.37 -24.76
N ASN A 135 -16.35 21.16 -24.43
CA ASN A 135 -15.51 20.07 -23.90
C ASN A 135 -14.55 19.52 -24.97
N ARG A 136 -15.03 19.31 -26.21
CA ARG A 136 -14.16 18.87 -27.33
C ARG A 136 -13.10 19.93 -27.65
N ARG A 137 -13.50 21.20 -27.73
CA ARG A 137 -12.58 22.31 -27.97
C ARG A 137 -11.50 22.40 -26.88
N PHE A 138 -11.90 22.31 -25.61
CA PHE A 138 -10.98 22.28 -24.48
C PHE A 138 -9.96 21.13 -24.59
N GLY A 139 -10.42 19.91 -24.93
CA GLY A 139 -9.54 18.77 -25.16
C GLY A 139 -8.50 19.01 -26.25
N ARG A 140 -8.91 19.61 -27.38
CA ARG A 140 -8.01 19.98 -28.48
C ARG A 140 -6.94 20.97 -28.05
N ASP A 141 -7.36 22.02 -27.36
CA ASP A 141 -6.47 23.12 -26.97
C ASP A 141 -5.45 22.67 -25.93
N ILE A 142 -5.87 21.87 -24.94
CA ILE A 142 -4.95 21.29 -23.96
C ILE A 142 -3.98 20.32 -24.63
N SER A 143 -4.45 19.42 -25.50
CA SER A 143 -3.58 18.45 -26.16
C SER A 143 -2.52 19.15 -27.03
N ARG A 144 -2.90 20.17 -27.80
CA ARG A 144 -1.95 21.02 -28.55
C ARG A 144 -0.94 21.73 -27.65
N GLN A 145 -1.37 22.22 -26.49
CA GLN A 145 -0.47 22.85 -25.52
C GLN A 145 0.54 21.86 -24.93
N ILE A 146 0.09 20.64 -24.59
CA ILE A 146 0.96 19.56 -24.09
C ILE A 146 2.01 19.20 -25.14
N MET A 147 1.59 19.03 -26.41
CA MET A 147 2.49 18.70 -27.52
C MET A 147 3.53 19.80 -27.82
N LYS A 148 3.16 21.10 -27.72
CA LYS A 148 4.07 22.21 -28.05
C LYS A 148 5.10 22.55 -26.97
N LYS A 149 4.77 22.36 -25.68
CA LYS A 149 5.63 22.85 -24.57
C LYS A 149 6.45 21.77 -23.87
N GLY A 150 6.30 20.48 -24.21
CA GLY A 150 7.12 19.39 -23.68
C GLY A 150 7.03 19.13 -22.16
N ARG A 151 6.31 19.96 -21.39
CA ARG A 151 5.89 19.80 -19.98
C ARG A 151 5.02 21.00 -19.59
N THR A 152 3.83 20.76 -19.06
CA THR A 152 2.82 21.81 -18.80
C THR A 152 2.82 22.29 -17.33
N LEU A 153 2.77 23.62 -17.20
CA LEU A 153 2.50 24.45 -16.01
C LEU A 153 3.68 24.81 -15.07
N THR A 154 3.86 26.12 -14.90
CA THR A 154 4.80 26.79 -13.98
C THR A 154 4.50 26.41 -12.52
N LEU A 155 5.50 26.50 -11.63
CA LEU A 155 5.37 26.12 -10.21
C LEU A 155 4.20 26.86 -9.51
N TYR A 156 3.95 28.10 -9.91
CA TYR A 156 2.88 28.95 -9.40
C TYR A 156 1.48 28.41 -9.75
N ASP A 157 1.26 27.95 -10.98
CA ASP A 157 -0.02 27.38 -11.43
C ASP A 157 -0.37 26.08 -10.69
N ARG A 158 0.65 25.31 -10.28
CA ARG A 158 0.50 24.08 -9.48
C ARG A 158 0.05 24.35 -8.06
N VAL A 159 0.58 25.41 -7.44
CA VAL A 159 0.18 25.80 -6.08
C VAL A 159 -1.28 26.24 -6.10
N VAL A 160 -1.68 27.04 -7.08
CA VAL A 160 -3.04 27.56 -7.09
C VAL A 160 -4.09 26.51 -7.52
N LEU A 161 -3.74 25.54 -8.37
CA LEU A 161 -4.64 24.41 -8.73
C LEU A 161 -5.04 23.56 -7.53
N ARG A 162 -4.14 23.44 -6.54
CA ARG A 162 -4.32 22.60 -5.36
C ARG A 162 -5.19 23.25 -4.29
N PHE A 163 -5.15 24.58 -4.17
CA PHE A 163 -5.91 25.32 -3.15
C PHE A 163 -7.16 26.00 -3.71
N ARG A 164 -7.20 26.33 -5.01
CA ARG A 164 -8.33 26.98 -5.70
C ARG A 164 -8.44 26.48 -7.16
N PRO A 165 -8.89 25.24 -7.41
CA PRO A 165 -8.98 24.66 -8.75
C PRO A 165 -9.83 25.51 -9.72
N LYS A 166 -10.87 26.18 -9.20
CA LYS A 166 -11.66 27.19 -9.93
C LYS A 166 -10.79 28.27 -10.56
N SER A 167 -9.90 28.90 -9.79
CA SER A 167 -9.09 30.06 -10.21
C SER A 167 -7.93 29.77 -11.19
N VAL A 168 -7.58 28.49 -11.41
CA VAL A 168 -6.58 28.11 -12.44
C VAL A 168 -7.25 27.61 -13.69
N ILE A 169 -8.37 26.89 -13.57
CA ILE A 169 -9.22 26.63 -14.73
C ILE A 169 -9.75 27.96 -15.27
N GLU A 170 -10.15 28.89 -14.40
CA GLU A 170 -10.49 30.28 -14.75
C GLU A 170 -9.29 31.02 -15.36
N ARG A 171 -8.05 30.93 -14.85
CA ARG A 171 -6.86 31.56 -15.48
C ARG A 171 -6.42 30.94 -16.81
N MET A 172 -6.53 29.63 -16.95
CA MET A 172 -6.30 28.93 -18.21
C MET A 172 -7.44 29.19 -19.21
N SER A 173 -8.64 29.51 -18.69
CA SER A 173 -9.84 29.93 -19.41
C SER A 173 -9.97 31.46 -19.55
N GLU A 174 -9.12 32.27 -18.89
CA GLU A 174 -9.17 33.75 -18.94
C GLU A 174 -8.73 34.26 -20.31
N ARG A 175 -8.03 33.42 -21.09
CA ARG A 175 -7.76 33.64 -22.52
C ARG A 175 -8.65 32.82 -23.46
N LEU A 176 -9.52 31.96 -22.92
CA LEU A 176 -10.38 31.03 -23.65
C LEU A 176 -11.77 31.02 -22.97
N ASN A 177 -12.69 31.88 -23.43
CA ASN A 177 -14.03 32.18 -22.88
C ASN A 177 -15.01 31.00 -22.65
N TYR A 178 -14.62 29.84 -22.09
CA TYR A 178 -15.50 28.68 -21.94
C TYR A 178 -15.20 27.82 -20.68
N LEU A 179 -16.23 27.63 -19.83
CA LEU A 179 -16.27 26.65 -18.73
C LEU A 179 -16.42 25.22 -19.28
N ALA A 180 -15.41 24.35 -19.09
CA ALA A 180 -15.47 22.93 -19.48
C ALA A 180 -15.94 22.04 -18.32
N GLU A 181 -17.25 21.78 -18.27
CA GLU A 181 -17.91 20.99 -17.21
C GLU A 181 -17.30 19.59 -17.01
N GLY A 182 -16.84 18.94 -18.10
CA GLY A 182 -16.24 17.61 -18.05
C GLY A 182 -14.93 17.53 -17.26
N ALA A 183 -14.18 18.64 -17.17
CA ALA A 183 -12.95 18.68 -16.40
C ALA A 183 -13.19 18.67 -14.89
N TYR A 184 -14.36 19.14 -14.45
CA TYR A 184 -14.76 19.11 -13.03
C TYR A 184 -15.40 17.79 -12.63
N SER A 185 -16.10 17.11 -13.55
CA SER A 185 -16.78 15.84 -13.25
C SER A 185 -15.83 14.64 -13.17
N ILE A 186 -14.66 14.70 -13.81
CA ILE A 186 -13.75 13.54 -13.91
C ILE A 186 -13.27 13.01 -12.54
N GLU A 187 -12.88 13.87 -11.60
CA GLU A 187 -12.36 13.44 -10.30
C GLU A 187 -13.44 12.77 -9.42
N PRO A 188 -14.65 13.34 -9.26
CA PRO A 188 -15.77 12.65 -8.62
C PRO A 188 -16.09 11.29 -9.26
N LEU A 189 -16.03 11.19 -10.59
CA LEU A 189 -16.31 9.94 -11.30
C LEU A 189 -15.26 8.86 -11.04
N ILE A 190 -13.97 9.23 -10.99
CA ILE A 190 -12.91 8.29 -10.59
C ILE A 190 -13.17 7.77 -9.17
N LYS A 191 -13.49 8.65 -8.22
CA LYS A 191 -13.79 8.24 -6.83
C LYS A 191 -15.00 7.31 -6.75
N LEU A 192 -16.05 7.61 -7.52
CA LEU A 192 -17.25 6.78 -7.59
C LEU A 192 -16.92 5.38 -8.13
N ALA A 193 -16.21 5.30 -9.24
CA ALA A 193 -15.81 4.02 -9.83
C ALA A 193 -14.91 3.20 -8.90
N GLU A 194 -13.97 3.85 -8.18
CA GLU A 194 -13.13 3.19 -7.18
C GLU A 194 -13.96 2.62 -6.02
N SER A 195 -14.94 3.38 -5.52
CA SER A 195 -15.81 2.90 -4.44
C SER A 195 -16.71 1.72 -4.83
N ALA A 196 -17.06 1.63 -6.12
CA ALA A 196 -17.90 0.58 -6.67
C ALA A 196 -17.09 -0.57 -7.33
N ASN A 197 -15.76 -0.49 -7.31
CA ASN A 197 -14.84 -1.43 -7.97
C ASN A 197 -15.14 -1.65 -9.47
N ILE A 198 -15.43 -0.56 -10.20
CA ILE A 198 -15.78 -0.59 -11.63
C ILE A 198 -14.63 -0.08 -12.49
N SER A 199 -14.33 -0.79 -13.58
CA SER A 199 -13.30 -0.40 -14.55
C SER A 199 -13.82 0.63 -15.56
N ILE A 200 -13.18 1.80 -15.58
CA ILE A 200 -13.43 2.95 -16.47
C ILE A 200 -12.14 3.45 -17.16
N PRO A 201 -11.60 2.67 -18.11
CA PRO A 201 -10.27 2.88 -18.69
C PRO A 201 -10.02 4.22 -19.38
N VAL A 202 -10.95 4.66 -20.22
CA VAL A 202 -10.91 5.93 -20.95
C VAL A 202 -10.94 7.09 -19.98
N TYR A 203 -11.87 7.09 -19.02
CA TYR A 203 -11.96 8.16 -18.02
C TYR A 203 -10.75 8.19 -17.10
N ARG A 204 -10.19 7.04 -16.74
CA ARG A 204 -8.93 6.97 -15.99
C ARG A 204 -7.77 7.53 -16.78
N SER A 205 -7.62 7.13 -18.04
CA SER A 205 -6.56 7.63 -18.92
C SER A 205 -6.64 9.14 -19.10
N LEU A 206 -7.86 9.66 -19.29
CA LEU A 206 -8.10 11.10 -19.36
C LEU A 206 -7.72 11.81 -18.05
N TYR A 207 -8.08 11.24 -16.91
CA TYR A 207 -7.69 11.76 -15.59
C TYR A 207 -6.16 11.82 -15.45
N GLU A 208 -5.44 10.77 -15.86
CA GLU A 208 -3.98 10.71 -15.82
C GLU A 208 -3.31 11.75 -16.74
N VAL A 209 -3.85 11.96 -17.94
CA VAL A 209 -3.37 12.98 -18.87
C VAL A 209 -3.59 14.39 -18.29
N LEU A 210 -4.77 14.65 -17.73
CA LEU A 210 -5.13 15.96 -17.17
C LEU A 210 -4.42 16.28 -15.84
N ARG A 211 -4.25 15.30 -14.95
CA ARG A 211 -3.73 15.51 -13.58
C ARG A 211 -2.29 15.08 -13.40
N ASN A 212 -1.97 13.86 -13.87
CA ASN A 212 -0.69 13.19 -13.61
C ASN A 212 0.32 13.35 -14.75
N LYS A 213 -0.03 14.19 -15.74
CA LYS A 213 0.88 14.68 -16.79
C LYS A 213 1.41 13.56 -17.69
N LYS A 214 0.56 12.58 -17.98
CA LYS A 214 0.86 11.56 -19.00
C LYS A 214 0.71 12.14 -20.40
N ASP A 215 1.42 11.54 -21.36
CA ASP A 215 1.28 11.90 -22.76
C ASP A 215 -0.15 11.58 -23.25
N PRO A 216 -0.81 12.45 -24.03
CA PRO A 216 -2.15 12.17 -24.53
C PRO A 216 -2.21 10.92 -25.44
N SER A 217 -1.08 10.42 -25.95
CA SER A 217 -0.99 9.11 -26.62
C SER A 217 -1.48 7.96 -25.74
N LEU A 218 -1.50 8.11 -24.41
CA LEU A 218 -2.09 7.15 -23.50
C LEU A 218 -3.55 6.84 -23.86
N LEU A 219 -4.34 7.85 -24.25
CA LEU A 219 -5.72 7.64 -24.68
C LEU A 219 -5.79 6.74 -25.92
N VAL A 220 -4.84 6.87 -26.85
CA VAL A 220 -4.78 6.04 -28.06
C VAL A 220 -4.49 4.58 -27.71
N GLU A 221 -3.51 4.34 -26.83
CA GLU A 221 -3.18 2.99 -26.36
C GLU A 221 -4.36 2.35 -25.64
N THR A 222 -5.06 3.10 -24.79
CA THR A 222 -6.23 2.63 -24.05
C THR A 222 -7.36 2.17 -24.98
N ILE A 223 -7.60 2.89 -26.09
CA ILE A 223 -8.64 2.52 -27.06
C ILE A 223 -8.21 1.33 -27.92
N LYS A 224 -6.93 1.28 -28.34
CA LYS A 224 -6.44 0.27 -29.28
C LYS A 224 -6.15 -1.09 -28.66
N ASN A 225 -5.64 -1.10 -27.43
CA ASN A 225 -5.18 -2.32 -26.79
C ASN A 225 -5.65 -2.35 -25.34
N ARG A 226 -6.85 -2.90 -25.16
CA ARG A 226 -7.49 -3.02 -23.85
C ARG A 226 -6.73 -3.95 -22.91
N GLU A 227 -6.15 -5.04 -23.42
CA GLU A 227 -5.30 -5.94 -22.62
C GLU A 227 -4.04 -5.22 -22.13
N ARG A 228 -3.43 -4.40 -22.99
CA ARG A 228 -2.30 -3.54 -22.60
C ARG A 228 -2.73 -2.42 -21.67
N PHE A 229 -3.95 -1.89 -21.77
CA PHE A 229 -4.51 -1.01 -20.74
C PHE A 229 -4.72 -1.77 -19.44
N ASP A 230 -5.26 -2.98 -19.45
CA ASP A 230 -5.48 -3.77 -18.23
C ASP A 230 -4.12 -4.12 -17.60
N GLU A 231 -3.12 -4.53 -18.39
CA GLU A 231 -1.71 -4.61 -17.98
C GLU A 231 -1.19 -3.26 -17.48
N PHE A 232 -1.48 -2.14 -18.14
CA PHE A 232 -1.15 -0.80 -17.66
C PHE A 232 -1.94 -0.42 -16.42
N PHE A 233 -3.17 -0.87 -16.19
CA PHE A 233 -4.05 -0.49 -15.08
C PHE A 233 -3.72 -1.30 -13.84
N PHE A 234 -3.39 -2.58 -14.02
CA PHE A 234 -2.83 -3.45 -13.02
C PHE A 234 -1.37 -3.08 -12.72
N SER A 235 -0.56 -2.69 -13.72
CA SER A 235 0.82 -2.18 -13.51
C SER A 235 0.90 -0.70 -13.11
N THR A 236 -0.16 0.07 -13.34
CA THR A 236 -0.41 1.45 -12.89
C THR A 236 -1.60 1.50 -11.95
N LYS A 237 -1.65 0.58 -10.97
CA LYS A 237 -2.04 0.97 -9.59
C LYS A 237 -1.07 2.03 -9.02
N ILE A 238 -0.77 3.06 -9.80
CA ILE A 238 -0.34 4.39 -9.40
C ILE A 238 -1.54 4.98 -8.66
N ARG A 239 -1.73 4.50 -7.44
CA ARG A 239 -2.22 5.36 -6.39
C ARG A 239 -0.98 6.04 -5.83
N ILE A 240 -0.43 7.00 -6.57
CA ILE A 240 0.40 8.05 -5.96
C ILE A 240 -0.59 8.99 -5.26
N SER A 241 -1.21 8.50 -4.19
CA SER A 241 -1.52 9.39 -3.10
C SER A 241 -0.18 10.00 -2.70
N GLU A 242 -0.04 11.32 -2.79
CA GLU A 242 1.05 11.99 -2.08
C GLU A 242 1.02 11.47 -0.62
N LYS A 243 2.21 11.17 -0.06
CA LYS A 243 2.34 10.88 1.37
C LYS A 243 1.47 11.85 2.16
N LYS A 244 0.46 11.33 2.89
CA LYS A 244 -0.35 12.14 3.80
C LYS A 244 0.55 12.62 4.94
N LYS A 245 1.05 13.85 4.86
CA LYS A 245 1.93 14.45 5.87
C LYS A 245 1.11 14.94 7.05
N GLY A 246 1.67 14.86 8.26
CA GLY A 246 1.13 15.48 9.47
C GLY A 246 0.52 14.52 10.49
N LEU A 247 0.32 13.25 10.13
CA LEU A 247 -0.18 12.24 11.07
C LEU A 247 0.91 11.31 11.62
N GLU A 248 2.17 11.50 11.20
CA GLU A 248 3.32 10.70 11.70
C GLU A 248 3.50 10.85 13.23
N GLY A 249 3.13 12.01 13.76
CA GLY A 249 3.18 12.34 15.19
C GLY A 249 1.96 11.90 16.00
N VAL A 250 0.91 11.39 15.37
CA VAL A 250 -0.35 11.04 16.03
C VAL A 250 -0.22 9.70 16.75
N LYS A 251 -0.84 9.61 17.93
CA LYS A 251 -0.92 8.38 18.74
C LYS A 251 -1.67 7.30 17.96
N GLY A 252 -1.19 6.06 18.01
CA GLY A 252 -1.95 4.91 17.51
C GLY A 252 -3.38 4.89 18.07
N LYS A 253 -3.55 5.21 19.36
CA LYS A 253 -4.86 5.28 20.03
C LYS A 253 -5.87 6.22 19.36
N ALA A 254 -5.42 7.25 18.64
CA ALA A 254 -6.33 8.15 17.93
C ALA A 254 -7.05 7.45 16.75
N PHE A 255 -6.46 6.37 16.24
CA PHE A 255 -7.02 5.58 15.15
C PHE A 255 -7.92 4.43 15.64
N LYS A 256 -8.11 4.28 16.96
CA LYS A 256 -8.82 3.11 17.54
C LYS A 256 -10.19 2.88 16.91
N GLU A 257 -11.02 3.92 16.81
CA GLU A 257 -12.36 3.79 16.24
C GLU A 257 -12.34 3.45 14.74
N MET A 258 -11.35 3.92 13.99
CA MET A 258 -11.19 3.57 12.58
C MET A 258 -10.82 2.10 12.42
N ILE A 259 -9.92 1.60 13.27
CA ILE A 259 -9.47 0.21 13.26
C ILE A 259 -10.63 -0.71 13.64
N VAL A 260 -11.34 -0.40 14.73
CA VAL A 260 -12.51 -1.18 15.18
C VAL A 260 -13.58 -1.20 14.10
N LYS A 261 -13.89 -0.05 13.50
CA LYS A 261 -14.85 0.04 12.40
C LYS A 261 -14.41 -0.79 11.19
N GLY A 262 -13.14 -0.70 10.79
CA GLY A 262 -12.59 -1.48 9.67
C GLY A 262 -12.64 -3.00 9.92
N THR A 263 -12.30 -3.43 11.14
CA THR A 263 -12.41 -4.84 11.54
C THR A 263 -13.87 -5.30 11.48
N VAL A 264 -14.81 -4.55 12.06
CA VAL A 264 -16.24 -4.90 12.03
C VAL A 264 -16.76 -4.94 10.61
N GLU A 265 -16.41 -3.97 9.76
CA GLU A 265 -16.83 -3.97 8.35
C GLU A 265 -16.35 -5.23 7.63
N LYS A 266 -15.10 -5.68 7.84
CA LYS A 266 -14.58 -6.91 7.22
C LYS A 266 -15.43 -8.15 7.50
N PHE A 267 -15.92 -8.30 8.73
CA PHE A 267 -16.72 -9.46 9.16
C PHE A 267 -18.23 -9.30 8.95
N VAL A 268 -18.72 -8.08 8.74
CA VAL A 268 -20.18 -7.77 8.73
C VAL A 268 -20.65 -7.24 7.35
N MET A 269 -19.84 -7.31 6.29
CA MET A 269 -20.16 -6.75 4.97
C MET A 269 -21.55 -7.17 4.43
N SER A 270 -22.33 -6.19 3.96
CA SER A 270 -23.74 -6.32 3.56
C SER A 270 -23.93 -7.14 2.26
N ARG A 271 -24.40 -8.38 2.39
CA ARG A 271 -25.03 -9.19 1.33
C ARG A 271 -26.18 -9.99 1.96
N GLU A 272 -27.17 -10.39 1.16
CA GLU A 272 -28.45 -10.99 1.60
C GLU A 272 -28.36 -12.01 2.75
N ASP A 273 -29.36 -11.97 3.64
CA ASP A 273 -29.44 -12.59 4.98
C ASP A 273 -29.13 -14.11 5.10
N ARG A 274 -28.96 -14.84 3.99
CA ARG A 274 -28.61 -16.28 4.01
C ARG A 274 -27.10 -16.55 3.93
N ILE A 275 -26.35 -15.76 3.18
CA ILE A 275 -24.90 -15.94 3.04
C ILE A 275 -24.19 -15.45 4.32
N LEU A 276 -24.67 -14.34 4.90
CA LEU A 276 -24.19 -13.78 6.16
C LEU A 276 -24.27 -14.77 7.34
N ARG A 277 -25.33 -15.57 7.43
CA ARG A 277 -25.51 -16.54 8.53
C ARG A 277 -24.45 -17.64 8.49
N HIS A 278 -24.18 -18.20 7.30
CA HIS A 278 -23.17 -19.24 7.13
C HIS A 278 -21.75 -18.75 7.44
N GLU A 279 -21.37 -17.55 6.98
CA GLU A 279 -20.04 -16.97 7.28
C GLU A 279 -19.89 -16.64 8.77
N SER A 280 -20.96 -16.16 9.42
CA SER A 280 -20.95 -15.85 10.86
C SER A 280 -20.78 -17.11 11.70
N ASP A 281 -21.47 -18.20 11.37
CA ASP A 281 -21.39 -19.48 12.09
C ASP A 281 -19.98 -20.10 11.98
N GLU A 282 -19.34 -20.01 10.81
CA GLU A 282 -17.97 -20.47 10.61
C GLU A 282 -16.98 -19.69 11.47
N VAL A 283 -17.08 -18.36 11.48
CA VAL A 283 -16.21 -17.51 12.33
C VAL A 283 -16.44 -17.78 13.81
N ILE A 284 -17.69 -17.94 14.25
CA ILE A 284 -18.03 -18.31 15.64
C ILE A 284 -17.40 -19.67 15.99
N GLY A 285 -17.49 -20.65 15.09
CA GLY A 285 -16.86 -21.97 15.24
C GLY A 285 -15.36 -21.88 15.45
N ASN A 286 -14.66 -21.17 14.55
CA ASN A 286 -13.21 -20.97 14.62
C ASN A 286 -12.77 -20.27 15.92
N LEU A 287 -13.53 -19.27 16.38
CA LEU A 287 -13.24 -18.57 17.63
C LEU A 287 -13.42 -19.46 18.87
N ARG A 288 -14.43 -20.34 18.87
CA ARG A 288 -14.65 -21.30 19.95
C ARG A 288 -13.58 -22.39 19.97
N GLU A 289 -13.17 -22.89 18.81
CA GLU A 289 -12.06 -23.85 18.70
C GLU A 289 -10.75 -23.25 19.21
N TYR A 290 -10.44 -22.01 18.80
CA TYR A 290 -9.29 -21.26 19.31
C TYR A 290 -9.33 -21.10 20.83
N ARG A 291 -10.50 -20.73 21.39
CA ARG A 291 -10.71 -20.61 22.84
C ARG A 291 -10.43 -21.95 23.55
N ASP A 292 -10.93 -23.07 23.02
CA ASP A 292 -10.79 -24.38 23.66
C ASP A 292 -9.32 -24.82 23.73
N LYS A 293 -8.55 -24.52 22.68
CA LYS A 293 -7.09 -24.72 22.66
C LYS A 293 -6.34 -23.87 23.70
N ARG A 294 -6.94 -22.77 24.18
CA ARG A 294 -6.29 -21.71 25.00
C ARG A 294 -6.94 -21.43 26.35
N SER A 295 -7.57 -22.44 26.93
CA SER A 295 -8.24 -22.32 28.22
C SER A 295 -7.32 -21.68 29.30
N GLY A 296 -7.63 -20.45 29.75
CA GLY A 296 -7.04 -19.84 30.96
C GLY A 296 -6.35 -18.47 30.85
N GLU A 297 -6.22 -17.84 29.67
CA GLU A 297 -5.36 -16.65 29.52
C GLU A 297 -6.03 -15.26 29.60
N ASP A 298 -7.32 -15.11 29.26
CA ASP A 298 -8.06 -13.84 29.40
C ASP A 298 -9.58 -14.05 29.59
N GLU A 299 -10.06 -13.93 30.83
CA GLU A 299 -11.48 -14.09 31.18
C GLU A 299 -12.43 -13.16 30.41
N ARG A 300 -11.95 -12.00 29.93
CA ARG A 300 -12.81 -11.07 29.16
C ARG A 300 -12.96 -11.52 27.72
N GLU A 301 -11.89 -12.05 27.13
CA GLU A 301 -11.91 -12.63 25.79
C GLU A 301 -12.82 -13.87 25.75
N THR A 302 -12.63 -14.80 26.69
CA THR A 302 -13.45 -16.01 26.82
C THR A 302 -14.93 -15.67 26.95
N ARG A 303 -15.29 -14.73 27.83
CA ARG A 303 -16.70 -14.31 28.01
C ARG A 303 -17.33 -13.72 26.76
N LEU A 304 -16.58 -13.00 25.93
CA LEU A 304 -17.09 -12.42 24.69
C LEU A 304 -17.31 -13.50 23.63
N ILE A 305 -16.43 -14.49 23.53
CA ILE A 305 -16.56 -15.62 22.60
C ILE A 305 -17.72 -16.53 23.02
N ASP A 306 -17.87 -16.82 24.31
CA ASP A 306 -18.91 -17.72 24.82
C ASP A 306 -20.33 -17.19 24.62
N ARG A 307 -20.49 -15.87 24.75
CA ARG A 307 -21.78 -15.19 24.59
C ARG A 307 -22.11 -14.87 23.13
N MET A 308 -21.18 -15.12 22.20
CA MET A 308 -21.35 -14.79 20.79
C MET A 308 -22.39 -15.71 20.14
N THR A 309 -23.42 -15.08 19.58
CA THR A 309 -24.48 -15.67 18.77
C THR A 309 -24.60 -14.90 17.46
N VAL A 310 -25.35 -15.44 16.49
CA VAL A 310 -25.62 -14.75 15.21
C VAL A 310 -26.31 -13.41 15.44
N ASP A 311 -27.24 -13.34 16.42
CA ASP A 311 -28.02 -12.12 16.70
C ASP A 311 -27.18 -10.98 17.31
N ASN A 312 -26.15 -11.32 18.10
CA ASN A 312 -25.25 -10.34 18.72
C ASN A 312 -23.85 -10.31 18.08
N TYR A 313 -23.69 -10.93 16.90
CA TYR A 313 -22.40 -11.15 16.25
C TYR A 313 -21.63 -9.85 16.06
N ARG A 314 -22.29 -8.82 15.53
CA ARG A 314 -21.70 -7.49 15.31
C ARG A 314 -21.16 -6.87 16.60
N GLU A 315 -21.94 -6.90 17.68
CA GLU A 315 -21.54 -6.34 18.99
C GLU A 315 -20.38 -7.13 19.60
N SER A 316 -20.39 -8.45 19.44
CA SER A 316 -19.33 -9.33 19.94
C SER A 316 -18.01 -9.13 19.20
N ILE A 317 -18.04 -9.01 17.87
CA ILE A 317 -16.86 -8.68 17.05
C ILE A 317 -16.33 -7.28 17.39
N GLU A 318 -17.22 -6.30 17.60
CA GLU A 318 -16.82 -4.96 18.04
C GLU A 318 -16.14 -5.01 19.43
N GLY A 319 -16.71 -5.77 20.37
CA GLY A 319 -16.16 -5.97 21.71
C GLY A 319 -14.77 -6.60 21.69
N LEU A 320 -14.58 -7.68 20.92
CA LEU A 320 -13.28 -8.33 20.73
C LEU A 320 -12.26 -7.39 20.07
N SER A 321 -12.65 -6.70 18.99
CA SER A 321 -11.78 -5.74 18.32
C SER A 321 -11.36 -4.59 19.25
N ARG A 322 -12.26 -4.09 20.11
CA ARG A 322 -11.95 -3.06 21.12
C ARG A 322 -10.98 -3.57 22.20
N LEU A 323 -11.10 -4.84 22.61
CA LEU A 323 -10.20 -5.51 23.56
C LEU A 323 -8.79 -5.63 22.95
N TYR A 324 -8.69 -6.22 21.77
CA TYR A 324 -7.40 -6.43 21.07
C TYR A 324 -6.73 -5.11 20.70
N SER A 325 -7.50 -4.13 20.22
CA SER A 325 -7.00 -2.77 19.99
C SER A 325 -6.37 -2.14 21.23
N GLY A 326 -6.85 -2.45 22.44
CA GLY A 326 -6.25 -1.96 23.69
C GLY A 326 -4.85 -2.55 23.96
N VAL A 327 -4.62 -3.78 23.51
CA VAL A 327 -3.35 -4.50 23.68
C VAL A 327 -2.36 -4.17 22.56
N ILE A 328 -2.82 -4.13 21.31
CA ILE A 328 -1.97 -3.95 20.13
C ILE A 328 -1.46 -2.52 20.02
N ILE A 329 -2.37 -1.54 20.06
CA ILE A 329 -2.13 -0.18 19.58
C ILE A 329 -1.12 0.60 20.45
N ASP A 330 -0.25 1.38 19.80
CA ASP A 330 0.74 2.25 20.44
C ASP A 330 0.11 3.47 21.16
N ASN A 331 0.90 4.11 22.03
CA ASN A 331 0.53 5.39 22.64
C ASN A 331 1.59 6.48 22.37
N PHE A 332 1.98 6.60 21.10
CA PHE A 332 3.13 7.36 20.65
C PHE A 332 3.11 8.83 21.08
N THR A 333 4.27 9.30 21.53
CA THR A 333 4.48 10.71 21.87
C THR A 333 5.88 11.14 21.47
N SER A 334 5.98 12.26 20.76
CA SER A 334 7.26 12.78 20.25
C SER A 334 8.36 12.98 21.33
N PRO A 335 8.05 13.46 22.55
CA PRO A 335 9.07 13.58 23.61
C PRO A 335 9.68 12.23 24.01
N PHE A 336 8.88 11.17 24.11
CA PHE A 336 9.34 9.85 24.51
C PHE A 336 10.23 9.18 23.46
N LYS A 337 9.96 9.42 22.16
CA LYS A 337 10.90 9.05 21.09
C LYS A 337 12.29 9.64 21.31
N TRP A 338 12.37 10.94 21.65
CA TRP A 338 13.65 11.60 21.89
C TRP A 338 14.34 11.05 23.14
N MET A 339 13.59 10.82 24.21
CA MET A 339 14.09 10.17 25.42
C MET A 339 14.67 8.78 25.12
N LEU A 340 13.97 7.95 24.32
CA LEU A 340 14.47 6.63 23.92
C LEU A 340 15.79 6.74 23.15
N TYR A 341 15.89 7.66 22.18
CA TYR A 341 17.12 7.87 21.45
C TYR A 341 18.28 8.34 22.35
N MET A 342 18.03 9.29 23.25
CA MET A 342 19.01 9.77 24.21
C MET A 342 19.48 8.65 25.13
N TYR A 343 18.53 7.88 25.66
CA TYR A 343 18.78 6.75 26.53
C TYR A 343 19.64 5.67 25.84
N LEU A 344 19.25 5.23 24.65
CA LEU A 344 20.04 4.27 23.85
C LEU A 344 21.43 4.82 23.51
N SER A 345 21.57 6.14 23.29
CA SER A 345 22.86 6.76 23.04
C SER A 345 23.76 6.78 24.28
N ILE A 346 23.20 7.08 25.45
CA ILE A 346 23.92 7.05 26.74
C ILE A 346 24.42 5.65 27.05
N ILE A 347 23.55 4.64 26.94
CA ILE A 347 23.93 3.24 27.20
C ILE A 347 25.06 2.80 26.28
N ARG A 348 25.02 3.17 25.00
CA ARG A 348 26.11 2.88 24.06
C ARG A 348 27.44 3.51 24.52
N VAL A 349 27.42 4.76 24.97
CA VAL A 349 28.62 5.45 25.47
C VAL A 349 29.13 4.79 26.75
N PHE A 350 28.23 4.47 27.68
CA PHE A 350 28.57 3.77 28.91
C PHE A 350 29.18 2.39 28.65
N ASN A 351 28.62 1.62 27.71
CA ASN A 351 29.18 0.33 27.28
C ASN A 351 30.57 0.50 26.67
N PHE A 352 30.81 1.57 25.91
CA PHE A 352 32.14 1.89 25.38
C PHE A 352 33.16 2.20 26.49
N VAL A 353 32.76 2.97 27.51
CA VAL A 353 33.62 3.36 28.64
C VAL A 353 33.91 2.18 29.57
N THR A 354 32.94 1.29 29.80
CA THR A 354 33.07 0.10 30.66
C THR A 354 33.81 -1.08 30.00
N GLY A 355 34.43 -0.86 28.82
CA GLY A 355 35.22 -1.88 28.13
C GLY A 355 34.41 -2.94 27.37
N LYS A 356 33.07 -2.88 27.40
CA LYS A 356 32.18 -3.70 26.57
C LYS A 356 32.22 -3.17 25.13
N ARG A 357 33.20 -3.64 24.33
CA ARG A 357 33.49 -3.16 22.95
C ARG A 357 32.39 -3.49 21.92
N GLY A 358 31.20 -2.91 22.07
CA GLY A 358 30.15 -2.92 21.07
C GLY A 358 30.30 -1.76 20.09
N ARG A 359 30.40 -2.03 18.78
CA ARG A 359 30.30 -1.01 17.73
C ARG A 359 29.15 -1.37 16.80
N ILE A 360 28.14 -0.51 16.74
CA ILE A 360 27.13 -0.57 15.68
C ILE A 360 27.67 0.16 14.47
N ARG A 361 27.85 -0.55 13.35
CA ARG A 361 28.17 0.01 12.04
C ARG A 361 26.92 0.03 11.16
N ILE A 362 26.69 1.14 10.49
CA ILE A 362 25.50 1.35 9.64
C ILE A 362 25.99 1.52 8.20
N SER A 363 25.44 0.74 7.27
CA SER A 363 25.75 0.78 5.83
C SER A 363 24.49 0.67 4.98
N GLY A 364 24.65 0.76 3.65
CA GLY A 364 23.57 0.58 2.67
C GLY A 364 23.05 1.88 2.06
N ALA A 365 21.88 1.82 1.45
CA ALA A 365 21.23 2.83 0.59
C ALA A 365 20.59 3.99 1.37
N ILE A 366 21.31 4.56 2.34
CA ILE A 366 20.77 5.57 3.27
C ILE A 366 20.35 6.85 2.53
N GLY A 367 21.09 7.24 1.49
CA GLY A 367 20.79 8.41 0.67
C GLY A 367 19.48 8.24 -0.10
N ASP A 368 19.32 7.09 -0.74
CA ASP A 368 18.13 6.74 -1.53
C ASP A 368 16.88 6.70 -0.66
N ILE A 369 16.96 6.03 0.50
CA ILE A 369 15.86 5.98 1.49
C ILE A 369 15.44 7.39 1.91
N ARG A 370 16.42 8.28 2.17
CA ARG A 370 16.11 9.67 2.53
C ARG A 370 15.45 10.42 1.38
N GLY A 371 15.94 10.25 0.15
CA GLY A 371 15.36 10.86 -1.05
C GLY A 371 13.89 10.48 -1.22
N VAL A 372 13.59 9.18 -1.17
CA VAL A 372 12.22 8.67 -1.41
C VAL A 372 11.27 8.96 -0.24
N SER A 373 11.77 9.00 1.01
CA SER A 373 10.92 9.21 2.21
C SER A 373 10.13 10.53 2.25
N SER A 374 10.48 11.48 1.38
CA SER A 374 9.83 12.77 1.23
C SER A 374 8.51 12.69 0.43
N SER A 375 8.39 11.68 -0.42
CA SER A 375 7.29 11.47 -1.38
C SER A 375 6.50 10.19 -1.15
N VAL A 376 7.11 9.15 -0.57
CA VAL A 376 6.45 7.85 -0.33
C VAL A 376 6.50 7.42 1.13
N ASN A 377 5.61 6.50 1.50
CA ASN A 377 5.58 5.90 2.82
C ASN A 377 6.69 4.86 2.94
N VAL A 378 7.37 4.83 4.08
CA VAL A 378 8.50 3.90 4.30
C VAL A 378 8.07 2.79 5.25
N LEU A 379 8.16 1.56 4.77
CA LEU A 379 7.97 0.35 5.57
C LEU A 379 9.33 -0.36 5.67
N TYR A 380 9.94 -0.37 6.84
CA TYR A 380 11.14 -1.15 7.09
C TYR A 380 10.74 -2.60 7.33
N VAL A 381 11.44 -3.52 6.67
CA VAL A 381 11.20 -4.96 6.78
C VAL A 381 12.50 -5.62 7.24
N SER A 382 12.48 -6.34 8.35
CA SER A 382 13.64 -7.04 8.90
C SER A 382 13.29 -8.48 9.22
N ASP A 383 14.25 -9.40 9.13
CA ASP A 383 14.10 -10.71 9.75
C ASP A 383 14.46 -10.64 11.25
N LEU A 384 13.72 -11.34 12.11
CA LEU A 384 14.04 -11.44 13.55
C LEU A 384 15.13 -12.50 13.74
N VAL A 385 16.36 -12.06 13.97
CA VAL A 385 17.47 -12.91 14.42
C VAL A 385 17.49 -13.01 15.95
N SER A 386 17.09 -11.93 16.62
CA SER A 386 17.00 -11.81 18.08
C SER A 386 15.84 -10.89 18.46
N ALA A 387 15.13 -11.18 19.57
CA ALA A 387 14.01 -10.37 20.11
C ALA A 387 14.32 -8.87 20.32
N TYR A 388 15.59 -8.50 20.18
CA TYR A 388 16.17 -7.22 20.45
C TYR A 388 16.64 -6.44 19.22
N ASP A 389 16.63 -7.06 18.03
CA ASP A 389 16.96 -6.42 16.76
C ASP A 389 16.24 -5.07 16.55
N PRO A 390 14.95 -4.90 16.95
CA PRO A 390 14.26 -3.63 16.82
C PRO A 390 15.01 -2.44 17.45
N MET A 391 15.66 -2.62 18.62
CA MET A 391 16.34 -1.50 19.28
C MET A 391 17.61 -1.06 18.55
N ILE A 392 18.37 -2.02 18.00
CA ILE A 392 19.57 -1.73 17.22
C ILE A 392 19.17 -1.01 15.92
N ILE A 393 18.08 -1.45 15.30
CA ILE A 393 17.53 -0.84 14.08
C ILE A 393 17.03 0.58 14.36
N LEU A 394 16.24 0.79 15.42
CA LEU A 394 15.72 2.11 15.80
C LEU A 394 16.83 3.11 16.12
N LEU A 395 17.86 2.69 16.87
CA LEU A 395 19.04 3.53 17.12
C LEU A 395 19.75 3.90 15.81
N SER A 396 19.84 2.95 14.87
CA SER A 396 20.47 3.16 13.56
C SER A 396 19.68 4.14 12.69
N ILE A 397 18.34 4.00 12.65
CA ILE A 397 17.40 4.91 11.99
C ILE A 397 17.56 6.32 12.54
N ALA A 398 17.55 6.48 13.87
CA ALA A 398 17.67 7.77 14.53
C ALA A 398 19.02 8.45 14.23
N ARG A 399 20.14 7.71 14.31
CA ARG A 399 21.48 8.25 13.98
C ARG A 399 21.62 8.70 12.53
N LYS A 400 20.91 8.06 11.60
CA LYS A 400 20.95 8.40 10.17
C LYS A 400 19.86 9.38 9.75
N ARG A 401 19.05 9.88 10.69
CA ARG A 401 17.93 10.80 10.46
C ARG A 401 16.96 10.25 9.41
N LEU A 402 16.73 8.94 9.44
CA LEU A 402 15.70 8.29 8.63
C LEU A 402 14.33 8.42 9.32
N PRO A 403 13.20 8.26 8.57
CA PRO A 403 11.87 8.29 9.17
C PRO A 403 11.75 7.29 10.31
N PHE A 404 11.36 7.77 11.50
CA PHE A 404 11.29 6.93 12.69
C PHE A 404 9.99 6.12 12.70
N PRO A 405 10.05 4.78 12.77
CA PRO A 405 8.88 3.95 12.60
C PRO A 405 8.11 3.67 13.90
N ARG A 406 6.84 3.28 13.76
CA ARG A 406 6.17 2.40 14.73
C ARG A 406 6.76 1.01 14.59
N PHE A 407 7.01 0.32 15.70
CA PHE A 407 7.80 -0.91 15.66
C PHE A 407 7.15 -2.03 16.46
N PHE A 408 7.29 -3.25 15.96
CA PHE A 408 6.86 -4.45 16.66
C PHE A 408 7.69 -4.69 17.92
N MET A 409 7.02 -5.18 18.97
CA MET A 409 7.63 -5.67 20.20
C MET A 409 7.10 -7.06 20.52
N HIS A 410 8.01 -7.95 20.93
CA HIS A 410 7.65 -9.25 21.49
C HIS A 410 7.00 -9.08 22.88
N PRO A 411 5.96 -9.84 23.24
CA PRO A 411 5.36 -9.79 24.58
C PRO A 411 6.40 -9.99 25.71
N ASP A 412 7.32 -10.93 25.54
CA ASP A 412 8.39 -11.22 26.52
C ASP A 412 9.61 -10.29 26.47
N ALA A 413 9.55 -9.21 25.68
CA ALA A 413 10.69 -8.33 25.47
C ALA A 413 11.14 -7.59 26.75
N GLY A 414 10.32 -7.48 27.78
CA GLY A 414 10.72 -6.80 29.01
C GLY A 414 9.63 -6.76 30.07
N SER A 415 9.93 -6.10 31.18
CA SER A 415 8.96 -5.89 32.25
C SER A 415 7.77 -5.05 31.77
N PRO A 416 6.59 -5.14 32.42
CA PRO A 416 5.40 -4.35 32.07
C PRO A 416 5.67 -2.84 32.03
N ARG A 417 6.58 -2.34 32.88
CA ARG A 417 6.99 -0.93 32.90
C ARG A 417 7.78 -0.55 31.65
N GLU A 418 8.71 -1.39 31.21
CA GLU A 418 9.52 -1.16 30.00
C GLU A 418 8.64 -1.18 28.75
N LEU A 419 7.74 -2.17 28.64
CA LEU A 419 6.76 -2.24 27.56
C LEU A 419 5.86 -1.00 27.51
N GLY A 420 5.45 -0.47 28.67
CA GLY A 420 4.69 0.77 28.76
C GLY A 420 5.45 1.99 28.22
N VAL A 421 6.76 2.10 28.49
CA VAL A 421 7.62 3.17 27.95
C VAL A 421 7.79 3.01 26.44
N LEU A 422 8.06 1.78 25.97
CA LEU A 422 8.24 1.52 24.54
C LEU A 422 6.94 1.76 23.74
N LYS A 423 5.76 1.45 24.32
CA LYS A 423 4.47 1.85 23.74
C LYS A 423 4.34 3.35 23.53
N ARG A 424 4.89 4.18 24.44
CA ARG A 424 4.93 5.64 24.28
C ARG A 424 5.93 6.12 23.23
N CYS A 425 6.89 5.26 22.87
CA CYS A 425 7.86 5.51 21.81
C CYS A 425 7.38 5.03 20.43
N GLY A 426 6.20 4.40 20.34
CA GLY A 426 5.65 3.87 19.09
C GLY A 426 5.74 2.35 18.95
N GLY A 427 6.07 1.65 20.02
CA GLY A 427 6.03 0.19 20.08
C GLY A 427 4.58 -0.31 20.09
N PHE A 428 4.29 -1.31 19.28
CA PHE A 428 3.02 -2.04 19.30
C PHE A 428 3.31 -3.52 19.57
N ILE A 429 2.39 -4.19 20.24
CA ILE A 429 2.56 -5.59 20.65
C ILE A 429 1.73 -6.45 19.70
N VAL A 430 2.38 -7.39 19.02
CA VAL A 430 1.67 -8.47 18.33
C VAL A 430 2.08 -9.77 18.99
N ASP A 431 1.09 -10.45 19.54
CA ASP A 431 1.23 -11.75 20.13
C ASP A 431 1.04 -12.77 19.01
N ARG A 432 2.14 -13.43 18.62
CA ARG A 432 2.16 -14.38 17.49
C ARG A 432 1.23 -15.54 17.74
N GLU A 433 1.24 -15.95 18.98
CA GLU A 433 0.48 -17.03 19.53
C GLU A 433 -1.03 -16.73 19.41
N ARG A 434 -1.45 -15.45 19.45
CA ARG A 434 -2.85 -15.03 19.24
C ARG A 434 -3.23 -14.83 17.78
N LEU A 435 -2.33 -15.01 16.80
CA LEU A 435 -2.64 -14.79 15.39
C LEU A 435 -3.59 -15.84 14.79
N GLU A 436 -3.74 -17.01 15.42
CA GLU A 436 -4.77 -18.00 15.06
C GLU A 436 -6.19 -17.44 15.25
N ASN A 437 -6.35 -16.46 16.13
CA ASN A 437 -7.63 -15.77 16.30
C ASN A 437 -7.87 -14.82 15.12
N VAL A 438 -8.84 -15.16 14.27
CA VAL A 438 -9.17 -14.42 13.05
C VAL A 438 -9.49 -12.93 13.30
N VAL A 439 -10.12 -12.59 14.43
CA VAL A 439 -10.46 -11.20 14.78
C VAL A 439 -9.23 -10.45 15.28
N TYR A 440 -8.36 -11.11 16.05
CA TYR A 440 -7.07 -10.54 16.47
C TYR A 440 -6.19 -10.25 15.26
N ARG A 441 -6.04 -11.23 14.36
CA ARG A 441 -5.28 -11.11 13.11
C ARG A 441 -5.78 -9.94 12.26
N GLU A 442 -7.09 -9.84 12.05
CA GLU A 442 -7.69 -8.73 11.29
C GLU A 442 -7.49 -7.38 12.00
N THR A 443 -7.57 -7.33 13.34
CA THR A 443 -7.30 -6.09 14.10
C THR A 443 -5.85 -5.61 13.90
N VAL A 444 -4.87 -6.53 13.87
CA VAL A 444 -3.48 -6.20 13.56
C VAL A 444 -3.34 -5.69 12.12
N CYS A 445 -3.97 -6.37 11.15
CA CYS A 445 -3.97 -5.94 9.75
C CYS A 445 -4.53 -4.52 9.60
N GLN A 446 -5.72 -4.25 10.15
CA GLN A 446 -6.37 -2.94 10.11
C GLN A 446 -5.53 -1.85 10.77
N TYR A 447 -4.84 -2.16 11.86
CA TYR A 447 -3.93 -1.22 12.51
C TYR A 447 -2.73 -0.86 11.62
N LEU A 448 -2.01 -1.86 11.11
CA LEU A 448 -0.85 -1.64 10.23
C LEU A 448 -1.23 -0.89 8.96
N SER A 449 -2.35 -1.29 8.37
CA SER A 449 -2.96 -0.64 7.21
C SER A 449 -3.36 0.81 7.46
N THR A 450 -3.93 1.09 8.63
CA THR A 450 -4.26 2.47 9.02
C THR A 450 -3.01 3.31 9.19
N LEU A 451 -1.96 2.80 9.84
CA LEU A 451 -0.69 3.51 9.98
C LEU A 451 -0.05 3.82 8.62
N ALA A 452 0.05 2.81 7.77
CA ALA A 452 0.63 2.95 6.44
C ALA A 452 -0.20 3.87 5.54
N GLY A 453 -1.53 3.75 5.55
CA GLY A 453 -2.44 4.62 4.80
C GLY A 453 -2.39 6.10 5.21
N HIS A 454 -1.91 6.40 6.42
CA HIS A 454 -1.71 7.76 6.93
C HIS A 454 -0.23 8.20 6.93
N GLY A 455 0.65 7.46 6.27
CA GLY A 455 2.05 7.83 6.08
C GLY A 455 2.92 7.73 7.32
N VAL A 456 2.47 6.99 8.33
CA VAL A 456 3.28 6.66 9.49
C VAL A 456 4.28 5.57 9.09
N PRO A 457 5.61 5.79 9.23
CA PRO A 457 6.57 4.75 8.94
C PRO A 457 6.40 3.58 9.91
N VAL A 458 6.61 2.36 9.44
CA VAL A 458 6.47 1.15 10.25
C VAL A 458 7.72 0.27 10.10
N LEU A 459 8.14 -0.38 11.18
CA LEU A 459 9.15 -1.43 11.21
C LEU A 459 8.39 -2.73 11.45
N TYR A 460 8.25 -3.47 10.38
CA TYR A 460 7.65 -4.78 10.36
C TYR A 460 8.75 -5.84 10.41
N ILE A 461 8.44 -6.97 11.03
CA ILE A 461 9.38 -8.07 11.15
C ILE A 461 8.81 -9.33 10.53
N THR A 462 9.55 -9.92 9.59
CA THR A 462 9.25 -11.20 8.97
C THR A 462 9.75 -12.36 9.83
N SER A 463 8.94 -13.42 9.91
CA SER A 463 9.32 -14.72 10.47
C SER A 463 9.82 -15.60 9.34
N HIS A 464 11.12 -15.55 9.08
CA HIS A 464 11.74 -16.47 8.13
C HIS A 464 12.83 -17.28 8.82
N ARG A 465 12.53 -18.58 9.04
CA ARG A 465 13.39 -19.77 8.87
C ARG A 465 13.23 -20.81 10.01
N GLY A 466 12.51 -21.89 9.68
CA GLY A 466 12.24 -23.14 10.45
C GLY A 466 11.10 -23.93 9.76
N ASN A 467 10.78 -25.17 10.18
CA ASN A 467 9.62 -25.95 9.66
C ASN A 467 8.25 -25.25 9.87
N GLU A 468 8.22 -24.17 10.66
CA GLU A 468 7.10 -23.25 10.91
C GLU A 468 6.98 -22.13 9.84
N ALA A 469 7.58 -22.32 8.66
CA ALA A 469 7.59 -21.31 7.59
C ALA A 469 6.22 -21.13 6.90
N ALA A 470 5.39 -22.17 6.85
CA ALA A 470 4.15 -22.16 6.09
C ALA A 470 3.05 -21.25 6.68
N GLU A 471 2.90 -21.20 8.01
CA GLU A 471 1.85 -20.40 8.67
C GLU A 471 2.17 -18.89 8.71
N ASN A 472 3.45 -18.54 8.62
CA ASN A 472 3.93 -17.16 8.75
C ASN A 472 3.91 -16.38 7.42
N ASP A 473 3.95 -17.08 6.28
CA ASP A 473 3.80 -16.48 4.97
C ASP A 473 2.38 -15.91 4.79
N GLU A 474 1.37 -16.59 5.31
CA GLU A 474 -0.04 -16.15 5.25
C GLU A 474 -0.25 -14.80 5.96
N PHE A 475 0.39 -14.56 7.11
CA PHE A 475 0.28 -13.28 7.81
C PHE A 475 1.01 -12.15 7.08
N PHE A 476 2.21 -12.40 6.54
CA PHE A 476 2.92 -11.41 5.74
C PHE A 476 2.15 -11.07 4.47
N GLU A 477 1.57 -12.07 3.81
CA GLU A 477 0.71 -11.91 2.64
C GLU A 477 -0.56 -11.15 3.00
N ALA A 478 -1.26 -11.50 4.07
CA ALA A 478 -2.47 -10.80 4.52
C ALA A 478 -2.19 -9.33 4.87
N VAL A 479 -1.07 -9.05 5.55
CA VAL A 479 -0.66 -7.68 5.86
C VAL A 479 -0.27 -6.94 4.57
N THR A 480 0.48 -7.58 3.66
CA THR A 480 0.88 -6.97 2.39
C THR A 480 -0.31 -6.72 1.48
N GLU A 481 -1.27 -7.64 1.40
CA GLU A 481 -2.52 -7.52 0.67
C GLU A 481 -3.37 -6.40 1.28
N SER A 482 -3.51 -6.37 2.60
CA SER A 482 -4.18 -5.27 3.29
C SER A 482 -3.52 -3.94 2.96
N LEU A 483 -2.19 -3.83 3.05
CA LEU A 483 -1.44 -2.63 2.66
C LEU A 483 -1.59 -2.28 1.17
N TYR A 484 -1.72 -3.28 0.30
CA TYR A 484 -1.96 -3.12 -1.13
C TYR A 484 -3.38 -2.59 -1.45
N THR A 485 -4.38 -2.94 -0.62
CA THR A 485 -5.70 -2.31 -0.72
C THR A 485 -5.68 -0.82 -0.34
N HIS A 486 -4.65 -0.38 0.40
CA HIS A 486 -4.49 1.02 0.79
C HIS A 486 -3.88 1.83 -0.36
N THR A 487 -4.47 2.99 -0.63
CA THR A 487 -4.26 3.82 -1.83
C THR A 487 -2.89 4.52 -1.94
N VAL A 488 -1.81 4.01 -1.35
CA VAL A 488 -0.57 4.80 -1.23
C VAL A 488 0.66 3.99 -1.64
N GLU A 489 1.52 4.59 -2.47
CA GLU A 489 2.83 4.03 -2.81
C GLU A 489 3.70 3.86 -1.55
N MET A 490 4.26 2.65 -1.39
CA MET A 490 5.13 2.30 -0.28
C MET A 490 6.49 1.86 -0.76
N ALA A 491 7.53 2.42 -0.14
CA ALA A 491 8.89 1.93 -0.22
C ALA A 491 9.13 0.92 0.89
N LEU A 492 9.25 -0.35 0.51
CA LEU A 492 9.72 -1.43 1.35
C LEU A 492 11.24 -1.32 1.47
N VAL A 493 11.76 -1.20 2.67
CA VAL A 493 13.20 -1.08 2.93
C VAL A 493 13.64 -2.32 3.68
N PRO A 494 14.27 -3.30 3.01
CA PRO A 494 14.85 -4.45 3.68
C PRO A 494 15.99 -4.01 4.61
N VAL A 495 15.99 -4.51 5.85
CA VAL A 495 16.95 -4.16 6.89
C VAL A 495 17.56 -5.44 7.44
N GLU A 496 18.89 -5.51 7.36
CA GLU A 496 19.66 -6.68 7.78
C GLU A 496 20.49 -6.39 9.02
N VAL A 497 20.41 -7.26 10.02
CA VAL A 497 21.24 -7.22 11.21
C VAL A 497 22.21 -8.40 11.22
N SER A 498 23.51 -8.11 11.21
CA SER A 498 24.58 -9.12 11.27
C SER A 498 25.40 -8.97 12.53
N TYR A 499 25.49 -10.04 13.32
CA TYR A 499 26.23 -10.06 14.59
C TYR A 499 27.64 -10.63 14.40
N LEU A 500 28.65 -9.91 14.90
CA LEU A 500 30.02 -10.42 14.88
C LEU A 500 30.26 -11.45 15.99
N ASN A 501 29.56 -11.33 17.12
CA ASN A 501 29.73 -12.20 18.30
C ASN A 501 28.42 -12.96 18.59
N ARG A 502 28.49 -13.96 19.47
CA ARG A 502 27.35 -14.79 19.94
C ARG A 502 26.09 -13.95 20.24
N PRO A 503 24.94 -14.24 19.61
CA PRO A 503 23.66 -13.63 19.98
C PRO A 503 23.22 -14.07 21.37
N GLU A 504 22.45 -13.23 22.04
CA GLU A 504 22.06 -13.43 23.45
C GLU A 504 21.09 -14.59 23.68
N ARG A 505 20.43 -15.12 22.64
CA ARG A 505 19.62 -16.36 22.72
C ARG A 505 20.41 -17.55 23.28
N PHE A 506 21.73 -17.46 23.28
CA PHE A 506 22.66 -18.48 23.76
C PHE A 506 23.47 -18.05 25.01
N ARG A 507 23.01 -17.04 25.76
CA ARG A 507 23.58 -16.69 27.07
C ARG A 507 22.59 -17.13 28.18
N PRO A 508 23.02 -17.93 29.17
CA PRO A 508 22.15 -18.29 30.29
C PRO A 508 21.80 -17.04 31.14
N GLY A 509 20.51 -16.78 31.37
CA GLY A 509 19.97 -15.74 32.27
C GLY A 509 19.04 -14.69 31.61
N ARG A 510 18.14 -14.07 32.40
CA ARG A 510 17.30 -12.93 31.97
C ARG A 510 18.18 -11.70 31.69
N MET A 511 18.55 -11.49 30.44
CA MET A 511 19.22 -10.25 30.02
C MET A 511 18.21 -9.10 29.95
N ARG A 512 18.63 -7.89 30.33
CA ARG A 512 17.77 -6.70 30.21
C ARG A 512 17.78 -6.25 28.76
N TYR A 513 16.69 -5.62 28.29
CA TYR A 513 16.49 -5.10 26.93
C TYR A 513 17.57 -4.10 26.42
N LEU A 514 18.60 -3.84 27.23
CA LEU A 514 19.57 -2.75 27.10
C LEU A 514 21.03 -3.23 27.13
N ASP A 515 21.29 -4.48 27.52
CA ASP A 515 22.64 -5.08 27.50
C ASP A 515 23.20 -5.28 26.06
N ILE A 516 22.35 -4.97 25.09
CA ILE A 516 22.35 -5.31 23.66
C ILE A 516 23.28 -4.43 22.84
N LEU A 517 23.47 -3.19 23.32
CA LEU A 517 24.39 -2.23 22.74
C LEU A 517 25.86 -2.60 23.02
N ALA A 518 26.12 -3.63 23.83
CA ALA A 518 27.46 -4.17 24.07
C ALA A 518 27.95 -5.07 22.92
N ASN A 519 27.06 -5.58 22.07
CA ASN A 519 27.44 -6.47 20.98
C ASN A 519 27.88 -5.67 19.74
N TYR A 520 28.86 -6.21 19.00
CA TYR A 520 29.20 -5.67 17.69
C TYR A 520 28.17 -6.15 16.68
N ALA A 521 27.38 -5.20 16.18
CA ALA A 521 26.35 -5.44 15.17
C ALA A 521 26.59 -4.56 13.94
N ARG A 522 26.28 -5.08 12.77
CA ARG A 522 26.23 -4.31 11.53
C ARG A 522 24.80 -4.28 11.04
N VAL A 523 24.27 -3.08 10.84
CA VAL A 523 22.94 -2.85 10.29
C VAL A 523 23.11 -2.36 8.86
N ASN A 524 22.52 -3.09 7.91
CA ASN A 524 22.51 -2.71 6.51
C ASN A 524 21.09 -2.36 6.07
N PHE A 525 20.90 -1.17 5.51
CA PHE A 525 19.64 -0.78 4.89
C PHE A 525 19.75 -0.98 3.38
N SER A 526 19.05 -1.96 2.83
CA SER A 526 19.09 -2.28 1.42
C SER A 526 18.39 -1.22 0.56
N LEU A 527 18.58 -1.31 -0.76
CA LEU A 527 17.92 -0.42 -1.71
C LEU A 527 16.39 -0.55 -1.52
N PRO A 528 15.63 0.57 -1.48
CA PRO A 528 14.18 0.52 -1.41
C PRO A 528 13.57 -0.24 -2.59
N VAL A 529 12.53 -0.98 -2.26
CA VAL A 529 11.75 -1.81 -3.16
C VAL A 529 10.35 -1.22 -3.18
N PHE A 530 9.86 -0.79 -4.35
CA PHE A 530 8.54 -0.16 -4.42
C PHE A 530 7.46 -1.22 -4.57
N LEU A 531 6.41 -1.15 -3.74
CA LEU A 531 5.33 -2.15 -3.77
C LEU A 531 4.70 -2.25 -5.18
N SER A 532 4.60 -1.12 -5.90
CA SER A 532 4.09 -1.08 -7.28
C SER A 532 4.98 -1.78 -8.31
N GLU A 533 6.25 -2.05 -8.04
CA GLU A 533 7.15 -2.75 -8.97
C GLU A 533 6.86 -4.26 -9.01
N TYR A 534 6.33 -4.82 -7.92
CA TYR A 534 6.08 -6.26 -7.77
C TYR A 534 4.68 -6.68 -8.19
N THR A 535 3.74 -5.74 -8.23
CA THR A 535 2.37 -5.98 -8.66
C THR A 535 2.25 -6.05 -10.20
N LYS A 536 3.37 -5.93 -10.92
CA LYS A 536 3.45 -5.90 -12.39
C LYS A 536 3.63 -7.27 -13.05
N GLN A 537 3.80 -8.34 -12.28
CA GLN A 537 4.05 -9.68 -12.81
C GLN A 537 3.08 -10.67 -12.17
N PRO A 538 2.01 -11.10 -12.87
CA PRO A 538 1.04 -12.05 -12.35
C PRO A 538 1.60 -13.48 -12.20
N HIS A 539 2.89 -13.70 -12.46
CA HIS A 539 3.52 -15.03 -12.55
C HIS A 539 4.91 -15.10 -11.89
N MET A 540 5.25 -14.20 -10.95
CA MET A 540 6.47 -14.50 -10.19
C MET A 540 6.22 -15.79 -9.40
N ILE A 541 6.97 -16.85 -9.73
CA ILE A 541 7.06 -18.12 -8.99
C ILE A 541 7.43 -17.85 -7.51
N ILE A 542 7.94 -16.65 -7.21
CA ILE A 542 8.38 -16.17 -5.90
C ILE A 542 7.56 -14.92 -5.53
N GLY A 543 6.74 -14.99 -4.49
CA GLY A 543 6.00 -13.82 -3.98
C GLY A 543 6.92 -12.71 -3.44
N LEU A 544 6.35 -11.52 -3.20
CA LEU A 544 7.05 -10.39 -2.56
C LEU A 544 7.88 -10.77 -1.31
N PRO A 545 7.39 -11.63 -0.38
CA PRO A 545 8.23 -12.07 0.75
C PRO A 545 9.53 -12.74 0.30
N GLY A 546 9.48 -13.63 -0.71
CA GLY A 546 10.66 -14.30 -1.22
C GLY A 546 11.66 -13.35 -1.90
N VAL A 547 11.18 -12.28 -2.53
CA VAL A 547 12.07 -11.25 -3.09
C VAL A 547 12.75 -10.45 -2.00
N ILE A 548 12.01 -10.00 -0.98
CA ILE A 548 12.58 -9.32 0.17
C ILE A 548 13.62 -10.23 0.84
N ALA A 549 13.29 -11.49 1.09
CA ALA A 549 14.20 -12.48 1.65
C ALA A 549 15.48 -12.67 0.80
N GLY A 550 15.35 -12.71 -0.53
CA GLY A 550 16.48 -12.79 -1.45
C GLY A 550 17.40 -11.56 -1.39
N ILE A 551 16.83 -10.35 -1.32
CA ILE A 551 17.59 -9.10 -1.14
C ILE A 551 18.32 -9.12 0.21
N GLN A 552 17.63 -9.52 1.27
CA GLN A 552 18.17 -9.65 2.61
C GLN A 552 19.37 -10.62 2.64
N GLU A 553 19.24 -11.81 2.05
CA GLU A 553 20.32 -12.80 1.95
C GLU A 553 21.52 -12.29 1.16
N ARG A 554 21.27 -11.61 0.03
CA ARG A 554 22.29 -11.01 -0.83
C ARG A 554 23.02 -9.83 -0.17
N ASP A 555 22.34 -9.05 0.67
CA ASP A 555 22.91 -7.83 1.24
C ASP A 555 23.47 -8.04 2.67
N ARG A 556 23.14 -9.16 3.32
CA ARG A 556 23.61 -9.53 4.67
C ARG A 556 25.13 -9.59 4.76
N LYS A 557 25.73 -8.97 5.78
CA LYS A 557 27.20 -9.02 5.91
C LYS A 557 27.66 -10.38 6.45
N ILE A 558 28.39 -11.12 5.62
CA ILE A 558 29.07 -12.35 6.03
C ILE A 558 30.41 -12.00 6.71
N PHE A 559 30.62 -12.54 7.91
CA PHE A 559 31.91 -12.45 8.61
C PHE A 559 32.78 -13.69 8.32
N PRO A 560 34.12 -13.58 8.40
CA PRO A 560 35.01 -14.70 8.10
C PRO A 560 34.74 -15.98 8.90
N HIS A 561 34.28 -15.86 10.15
CA HIS A 561 33.97 -17.02 10.98
C HIS A 561 32.67 -17.73 10.58
N TYR A 562 31.74 -17.07 9.88
CA TYR A 562 30.53 -17.74 9.36
C TYR A 562 30.94 -18.80 8.34
N ILE A 563 31.89 -18.46 7.46
CA ILE A 563 32.42 -19.36 6.43
C ILE A 563 33.14 -20.55 7.08
N VAL A 564 33.97 -20.28 8.10
CA VAL A 564 34.65 -21.35 8.85
C VAL A 564 33.64 -22.27 9.54
N CYS A 565 32.61 -21.73 10.19
CA CYS A 565 31.56 -22.54 10.80
C CYS A 565 30.79 -23.38 9.77
N LYS A 566 30.49 -22.82 8.58
CA LYS A 566 29.81 -23.56 7.50
C LYS A 566 30.66 -24.72 6.97
N ILE A 567 31.96 -24.50 6.74
CA ILE A 567 32.88 -25.55 6.33
C ILE A 567 32.98 -26.62 7.43
N LEU A 568 33.09 -26.23 8.70
CA LEU A 568 33.09 -27.19 9.80
C LEU A 568 31.81 -28.02 9.85
N LEU A 569 30.64 -27.42 9.60
CA LEU A 569 29.37 -28.13 9.55
C LEU A 569 29.31 -29.13 8.37
N GLU A 570 29.85 -28.78 7.20
CA GLU A 570 29.91 -29.67 6.01
C GLU A 570 30.91 -30.83 6.16
N HIS A 571 31.80 -30.76 7.15
CA HIS A 571 32.86 -31.73 7.43
C HIS A 571 32.71 -32.33 8.85
N ASP A 572 31.47 -32.58 9.29
CA ASP A 572 31.15 -33.27 10.55
C ASP A 572 31.86 -32.69 11.80
N PHE A 573 32.00 -31.37 11.86
CA PHE A 573 32.58 -30.61 12.96
C PHE A 573 34.06 -30.92 13.28
N SER A 574 34.80 -31.54 12.35
CA SER A 574 36.21 -31.92 12.53
C SER A 574 37.02 -31.74 11.24
N LEU A 575 38.11 -30.96 11.29
CA LEU A 575 38.90 -30.65 10.09
C LEU A 575 40.38 -30.38 10.43
N ARG A 576 41.33 -30.78 9.56
CA ARG A 576 42.72 -30.31 9.67
C ARG A 576 42.84 -28.82 9.36
N GLN A 577 43.60 -28.09 10.18
CA GLN A 577 43.76 -26.65 10.07
C GLN A 577 44.42 -26.21 8.75
N ASP A 578 45.34 -27.01 8.22
CA ASP A 578 46.08 -26.75 6.99
C ASP A 578 45.20 -26.87 5.73
N ALA A 579 44.12 -27.68 5.78
CA ALA A 579 43.15 -27.82 4.70
C ALA A 579 42.18 -26.62 4.60
N LEU A 580 42.00 -25.86 5.69
CA LEU A 580 40.99 -24.79 5.78
C LEU A 580 41.15 -23.69 4.72
N PRO A 581 42.35 -23.15 4.40
CA PRO A 581 42.49 -22.14 3.34
C PRO A 581 42.07 -22.66 1.95
N GLY A 582 42.35 -23.93 1.66
CA GLY A 582 41.95 -24.60 0.42
C GLY A 582 40.43 -24.74 0.32
N LEU A 583 39.79 -25.18 1.40
CA LEU A 583 38.33 -25.30 1.47
C LEU A 583 37.63 -23.94 1.42
N VAL A 584 38.19 -22.90 2.06
CA VAL A 584 37.68 -21.53 1.94
C VAL A 584 37.79 -21.03 0.49
N LYS A 585 38.88 -21.34 -0.21
CA LYS A 585 39.02 -21.00 -1.65
C LYS A 585 37.95 -21.70 -2.49
N GLN A 586 37.71 -23.00 -2.26
CA GLN A 586 36.65 -23.76 -2.93
C GLN A 586 35.26 -23.19 -2.62
N PHE A 587 34.98 -22.87 -1.35
CA PHE A 587 33.72 -22.27 -0.91
C PHE A 587 33.46 -20.94 -1.61
N ILE A 588 34.46 -20.05 -1.65
CA ILE A 588 34.35 -18.75 -2.32
C ILE A 588 34.14 -18.94 -3.82
N SER A 589 34.84 -19.87 -4.47
CA SER A 589 34.65 -20.12 -5.91
C SER A 589 33.29 -20.71 -6.28
N ARG A 590 32.62 -21.40 -5.34
CA ARG A 590 31.27 -21.96 -5.54
C ARG A 590 30.16 -20.93 -5.34
N LYS A 591 30.43 -19.80 -4.67
CA LYS A 591 29.43 -18.78 -4.36
C LYS A 591 29.67 -17.56 -5.25
N GLU A 592 28.64 -17.12 -5.98
CA GLU A 592 28.67 -15.90 -6.80
C GLU A 592 28.61 -14.63 -5.94
N ARG A 593 29.60 -14.44 -5.05
CA ARG A 593 29.61 -13.32 -4.11
C ARG A 593 31.01 -12.81 -3.84
N ASP A 594 31.16 -11.49 -3.88
CA ASP A 594 32.42 -10.83 -3.55
C ASP A 594 32.66 -10.79 -2.04
N PHE A 595 33.87 -11.20 -1.64
CA PHE A 595 34.34 -11.12 -0.26
C PHE A 595 35.47 -10.09 -0.13
N ASP A 596 35.40 -9.22 0.89
CA ASP A 596 36.39 -8.14 1.12
C ASP A 596 37.85 -8.62 1.32
N ASP A 597 38.06 -9.90 1.64
CA ASP A 597 39.35 -10.47 2.01
C ASP A 597 39.67 -11.72 1.16
N GLY A 598 40.93 -11.94 0.80
CA GLY A 598 41.34 -13.18 0.12
C GLY A 598 41.20 -14.45 1.00
N PRO A 599 41.15 -15.66 0.40
CA PRO A 599 40.81 -16.91 1.08
C PRO A 599 41.66 -17.21 2.33
N ALA A 600 42.99 -17.03 2.24
CA ALA A 600 43.91 -17.26 3.37
C ALA A 600 43.68 -16.27 4.53
N LYS A 601 43.28 -15.04 4.22
CA LYS A 601 42.98 -14.01 5.24
C LYS A 601 41.64 -14.30 5.91
N ILE A 602 40.64 -14.76 5.16
CA ILE A 602 39.35 -15.23 5.70
C ILE A 602 39.56 -16.40 6.64
N ALA A 603 40.23 -17.48 6.20
CA ALA A 603 40.51 -18.65 7.03
C ALA A 603 41.18 -18.27 8.36
N ARG A 604 42.26 -17.47 8.29
CA ARG A 604 43.02 -17.03 9.46
C ARG A 604 42.23 -16.10 10.40
N ARG A 605 41.35 -15.24 9.87
CA ARG A 605 40.52 -14.34 10.70
C ARG A 605 39.33 -15.09 11.33
N GLY A 606 38.70 -15.97 10.56
CA GLY A 606 37.60 -16.82 11.02
C GLY A 606 38.07 -17.75 12.13
N LEU A 607 39.16 -18.48 11.90
CA LEU A 607 39.76 -19.38 12.91
C LEU A 607 40.10 -18.63 14.20
N ARG A 608 40.83 -17.51 14.11
CA ARG A 608 41.16 -16.68 15.29
C ARG A 608 39.93 -16.21 16.05
N HIS A 609 38.86 -15.87 15.35
CA HIS A 609 37.62 -15.46 15.99
C HIS A 609 36.96 -16.65 16.71
N CYS A 610 36.85 -17.79 16.05
CA CYS A 610 36.26 -19.00 16.62
C CYS A 610 37.03 -19.49 17.86
N THR A 611 38.37 -19.51 17.81
CA THR A 611 39.19 -19.90 18.96
C THR A 611 39.05 -18.92 20.12
N ARG A 612 39.10 -17.61 19.85
CA ARG A 612 39.00 -16.57 20.91
C ARG A 612 37.66 -16.55 21.63
N ASN A 613 36.58 -16.94 20.95
CA ASN A 613 35.24 -16.97 21.52
C ASN A 613 34.83 -18.36 22.04
N GLY A 614 35.78 -19.31 22.14
CA GLY A 614 35.50 -20.65 22.66
C GLY A 614 34.56 -21.48 21.79
N ILE A 615 34.45 -21.18 20.49
CA ILE A 615 33.61 -21.92 19.54
C ILE A 615 34.31 -23.23 19.14
N ILE A 616 35.63 -23.16 18.99
CA ILE A 616 36.49 -24.27 18.57
C ILE A 616 37.78 -24.28 19.38
N THR A 617 38.42 -25.43 19.45
CA THR A 617 39.81 -25.60 19.90
C THR A 617 40.64 -26.23 18.80
N THR A 618 41.96 -26.05 18.86
CA THR A 618 42.90 -26.70 17.93
C THR A 618 43.90 -27.52 18.74
N ARG A 619 43.97 -28.82 18.46
CA ARG A 619 44.93 -29.76 19.07
C ARG A 619 45.56 -30.59 17.96
N ASP A 620 46.88 -30.70 17.95
CA ASP A 620 47.64 -31.52 16.99
C ASP A 620 47.31 -31.22 15.50
N GLY A 621 47.07 -29.95 15.18
CA GLY A 621 46.69 -29.51 13.83
C GLY A 621 45.23 -29.82 13.44
N MET A 622 44.44 -30.43 14.32
CA MET A 622 43.00 -30.70 14.14
C MET A 622 42.15 -29.64 14.82
N ILE A 623 41.16 -29.11 14.10
CA ILE A 623 40.12 -28.23 14.64
C ILE A 623 39.00 -29.10 15.21
N LYS A 624 38.67 -28.91 16.49
CA LYS A 624 37.53 -29.54 17.16
C LYS A 624 36.52 -28.48 17.60
N VAL A 625 35.24 -28.71 17.33
CA VAL A 625 34.15 -27.82 17.75
C VAL A 625 33.83 -28.03 19.23
N ILE A 626 33.74 -26.92 19.98
CA ILE A 626 33.33 -26.88 21.39
C ILE A 626 31.83 -26.57 21.48
N ASP A 627 31.35 -25.61 20.68
CA ASP A 627 29.97 -25.12 20.72
C ASP A 627 29.26 -25.38 19.38
N ARG A 628 28.53 -26.50 19.30
CA ARG A 628 27.87 -26.97 18.07
C ARG A 628 26.73 -26.06 17.65
N GLU A 629 25.87 -25.66 18.60
CA GLU A 629 24.73 -24.78 18.34
C GLU A 629 25.16 -23.47 17.69
N LEU A 630 26.31 -22.93 18.12
CA LEU A 630 26.82 -21.67 17.63
C LEU A 630 27.52 -21.79 16.27
N VAL A 631 28.13 -22.95 15.98
CA VAL A 631 28.60 -23.30 14.64
C VAL A 631 27.42 -23.38 13.68
N GLU A 632 26.37 -24.11 14.04
CA GLU A 632 25.13 -24.22 13.26
C GLU A 632 24.47 -22.85 13.07
N TYR A 633 24.40 -22.05 14.13
CA TYR A 633 23.85 -20.70 14.08
C TYR A 633 24.57 -19.82 13.04
N PHE A 634 25.90 -19.78 13.05
CA PHE A 634 26.63 -18.97 12.08
C PHE A 634 26.64 -19.57 10.67
N ALA A 635 26.64 -20.90 10.56
CA ALA A 635 26.59 -21.60 9.29
C ALA A 635 25.25 -21.39 8.56
N ARG A 636 24.14 -21.21 9.29
CA ARG A 636 22.79 -21.06 8.72
C ARG A 636 22.61 -19.82 7.82
N PHE A 637 23.50 -18.83 7.93
CA PHE A 637 23.47 -17.61 7.11
C PHE A 637 24.18 -17.77 5.76
N LEU A 638 24.68 -18.98 5.46
CA LEU A 638 25.39 -19.33 4.23
C LEU A 638 24.70 -20.49 3.52
N LYS A 639 23.41 -20.34 3.22
CA LYS A 639 22.66 -21.30 2.39
C LYS A 639 23.24 -21.34 0.98
#